data_AF-A0A0B7N1N3-F1
#
_entry.id   AF-A0A0B7N1N3-F1
#
_cell.length_a   1.000
_cell.length_b   1.000
_cell.length_c   1.000
_cell.angle_alpha   90.00
_cell.angle_beta   90.00
_cell.angle_gamma   90.00
#
_symmetry.space_group_name_H-M   'P 1'
#
loop_
_entity.id
_entity.type
_entity.pdbx_description
1 polymer ?
#
loop_
_entity_poly.entity_id
_entity_poly.type
_entity_poly.pdbx_seq_one_letter_code
_entity_poly.pdbx_strand_id
1 'polypeptide(L)'
;MRRSTSCLHSLANYLAKRQIEIPLKAIGFIVAGYFLRLPVFEHFIFISNQRPDGRFEKSPWDITFLFFYICVFTALRAATMDYILFPLAKLVKVPKKKYQRFAEQSYSVFYYGIAFGYGVYVMYDSPWWFDTTYFWRDYPVTDYTKSFKYYYLVQFAYWLQQIFVLQIEAPRKDYKELVMHHINTLLLISLSYCCNFTRVGNAVFVCMDLPDSILALAKALNYCLPGIVCNTVFGIMVISWLYTRVYLFGCIIWSTLTEPDLYVPQFVLHPPSGNWFPYFVKYIIAGLMIGLFILILFWTLMIFKVIFKILTEPDAKDVRSDDEDEVDYNTSMEKIEGDHSTPKLTAREIKDKTHTVFAKKHRHDDDDDDDDDDYDYDDDDDSKEKGEVDEPEFVTPQDEKWLEGLDLDDIEGRVRPVGSGICKKAKCDGSDNERCFETCGNMATADDIYGCPSERTWALTFDDGPSNFTIELLNILDKANVKATFCVMGAHAKQYPEIIKRAYKAGHQIASHTYSHPHLMSLSNEKIVYEVRATEEAIKAAIGVKPRYIRPPYGEADARVKSILKKMGYKTLMWNVDPTDYNVHMLKDGAQRIQRAFDDIAADLYQTSIGQVPKIIEALRSKGFKLSTAAECVGDKRPHADPEEEKKKSKDHDEDENDEDDEYNEDARKKIQQDAFAASGSDSEKKEQLDQQGQQGLQQQQATSGANSIRFSAAAGSILAACGFLTSYL
;
A
#
# COMPACT_ATOMS: atom_id res chain seq x y z
N MET A 1 -5.47 41.03 28.15
CA MET A 1 -6.69 40.17 28.17
C MET A 1 -6.52 39.09 29.23
N ARG A 2 -7.48 38.85 30.15
CA ARG A 2 -7.28 37.89 31.27
C ARG A 2 -8.57 37.35 31.94
N ARG A 3 -9.66 37.14 31.17
CA ARG A 3 -10.97 36.67 31.71
C ARG A 3 -11.59 35.42 31.06
N SER A 4 -11.05 34.91 29.94
CA SER A 4 -11.67 33.77 29.22
C SER A 4 -11.37 32.39 29.83
N THR A 5 -10.32 32.26 30.65
CA THR A 5 -9.77 30.96 31.11
C THR A 5 -10.60 30.25 32.19
N SER A 6 -11.72 30.82 32.64
CA SER A 6 -12.49 30.30 33.78
C SER A 6 -13.25 29.00 33.48
N CYS A 7 -14.04 28.97 32.39
CA CYS A 7 -14.99 27.88 32.14
C CYS A 7 -14.28 26.56 31.77
N LEU A 8 -13.36 26.59 30.79
CA LEU A 8 -12.61 25.41 30.37
C LEU A 8 -11.76 24.82 31.51
N HIS A 9 -11.13 25.65 32.34
CA HIS A 9 -10.36 25.18 33.49
C HIS A 9 -11.27 24.60 34.58
N SER A 10 -12.46 25.17 34.80
CA SER A 10 -13.46 24.60 35.72
C SER A 10 -13.97 23.23 35.24
N LEU A 11 -14.26 23.10 33.94
CA LEU A 11 -14.68 21.83 33.32
C LEU A 11 -13.58 20.77 33.38
N ALA A 12 -12.34 21.12 33.05
CA ALA A 12 -11.19 20.21 33.16
C ALA A 12 -11.00 19.70 34.60
N ASN A 13 -11.06 20.58 35.60
CA ASN A 13 -11.00 20.20 37.02
C ASN A 13 -12.19 19.34 37.48
N TYR A 14 -13.38 19.52 36.90
CA TYR A 14 -14.55 18.69 37.18
C TYR A 14 -14.39 17.27 36.61
N LEU A 15 -13.98 17.15 35.35
CA LEU A 15 -13.69 15.88 34.69
C LEU A 15 -12.53 15.13 35.37
N ALA A 16 -11.46 15.85 35.73
CA ALA A 16 -10.31 15.32 36.46
C ALA A 16 -10.67 14.68 37.81
N LYS A 17 -11.74 15.14 38.46
CA LYS A 17 -12.25 14.58 39.73
C LYS A 17 -13.23 13.43 39.56
N ARG A 18 -13.65 13.10 38.32
CA ARG A 18 -14.65 12.06 38.02
C ARG A 18 -14.23 11.16 36.85
N GLN A 19 -12.92 10.89 36.73
CA GLN A 19 -12.30 10.06 35.67
C GLN A 19 -12.85 8.63 35.59
N ILE A 20 -13.33 8.08 36.71
CA ILE A 20 -14.01 6.78 36.74
C ILE A 20 -15.51 6.95 36.45
N GLU A 21 -16.19 7.81 37.23
CA GLU A 21 -17.66 7.90 37.23
C GLU A 21 -18.25 8.37 35.90
N ILE A 22 -17.71 9.42 35.28
CA ILE A 22 -18.30 9.99 34.05
C ILE A 22 -18.11 9.03 32.85
N PRO A 23 -16.89 8.51 32.58
CA PRO A 23 -16.73 7.56 31.48
C PRO A 23 -17.43 6.22 31.73
N LEU A 24 -17.49 5.70 32.96
CA LEU A 24 -18.29 4.50 33.24
C LEU A 24 -19.80 4.72 33.03
N LYS A 25 -20.33 5.92 33.28
CA LYS A 25 -21.72 6.27 32.94
C LYS A 25 -21.94 6.30 31.41
N ALA A 26 -21.00 6.86 30.65
CA ALA A 26 -21.06 6.86 29.18
C ALA A 26 -20.98 5.43 28.61
N ILE A 27 -20.01 4.63 29.08
CA ILE A 27 -19.86 3.21 28.71
C ILE A 27 -21.12 2.41 29.08
N GLY A 28 -21.64 2.59 30.29
CA GLY A 28 -22.85 1.91 30.75
C GLY A 28 -24.09 2.25 29.93
N PHE A 29 -24.26 3.51 29.54
CA PHE A 29 -25.31 3.94 28.61
C PHE A 29 -25.15 3.30 27.23
N ILE A 30 -23.93 3.29 26.69
CA ILE A 30 -23.63 2.70 25.37
C ILE A 30 -23.89 1.19 25.35
N VAL A 31 -23.36 0.48 26.35
CA VAL A 31 -23.52 -0.98 26.49
C VAL A 31 -24.98 -1.36 26.74
N ALA A 32 -25.75 -0.54 27.50
CA ALA A 32 -27.19 -0.74 27.63
C ALA A 32 -27.93 -0.57 26.30
N GLY A 33 -27.61 0.47 25.51
CA GLY A 33 -28.18 0.67 24.17
C GLY A 33 -27.90 -0.51 23.22
N TYR A 34 -26.68 -1.06 23.26
CA TYR A 34 -26.32 -2.27 22.52
C TYR A 34 -27.13 -3.51 22.96
N PHE A 35 -27.25 -3.77 24.26
CA PHE A 35 -28.08 -4.89 24.76
C PHE A 35 -29.58 -4.72 24.47
N LEU A 36 -30.06 -3.48 24.35
CA LEU A 36 -31.41 -3.16 23.86
C LEU A 36 -31.56 -3.29 22.33
N ARG A 37 -30.51 -3.71 21.61
CA ARG A 37 -30.45 -3.87 20.15
C ARG A 37 -30.78 -2.60 19.36
N LEU A 38 -30.42 -1.44 19.90
CA LEU A 38 -30.52 -0.17 19.18
C LEU A 38 -29.31 -0.05 18.23
N PRO A 39 -29.50 0.01 16.89
CA PRO A 39 -28.44 -0.28 15.91
C PRO A 39 -27.23 0.66 16.01
N VAL A 40 -27.47 1.94 16.29
CA VAL A 40 -26.43 2.98 16.43
C VAL A 40 -25.38 2.64 17.50
N PHE A 41 -25.71 1.83 18.50
CA PHE A 41 -24.81 1.53 19.62
C PHE A 41 -23.75 0.47 19.32
N GLU A 42 -23.95 -0.36 18.29
CA GLU A 42 -22.94 -1.35 17.87
C GLU A 42 -21.66 -0.66 17.37
N HIS A 43 -21.84 0.46 16.64
CA HIS A 43 -20.79 1.33 16.10
C HIS A 43 -19.92 2.05 17.13
N PHE A 44 -20.25 1.98 18.41
CA PHE A 44 -19.37 2.44 19.49
C PHE A 44 -18.43 1.33 19.99
N ILE A 45 -18.90 0.08 20.00
CA ILE A 45 -18.21 -1.04 20.66
C ILE A 45 -17.31 -1.79 19.66
N PHE A 46 -17.75 -1.94 18.41
CA PHE A 46 -17.07 -2.72 17.38
C PHE A 46 -16.72 -1.86 16.17
N ILE A 47 -15.62 -2.21 15.49
CA ILE A 47 -15.24 -1.56 14.23
C ILE A 47 -16.32 -1.79 13.16
N SER A 48 -16.62 -0.74 12.41
CA SER A 48 -17.71 -0.69 11.43
C SER A 48 -17.21 -0.93 9.99
N ASN A 49 -18.15 -1.03 9.05
CA ASN A 49 -17.95 -1.23 7.60
C ASN A 49 -17.10 -2.48 7.25
N GLN A 50 -17.69 -3.66 7.48
CA GLN A 50 -17.11 -4.95 7.10
C GLN A 50 -17.59 -5.37 5.70
N ARG A 51 -16.64 -5.72 4.82
CA ARG A 51 -16.91 -6.28 3.48
C ARG A 51 -17.31 -7.77 3.55
N PRO A 52 -17.97 -8.31 2.50
CA PRO A 52 -18.35 -9.74 2.43
C PRO A 52 -17.16 -10.72 2.52
N ASP A 53 -15.96 -10.29 2.14
CA ASP A 53 -14.70 -11.06 2.22
C ASP A 53 -14.09 -11.11 3.64
N GLY A 54 -14.65 -10.36 4.60
CA GLY A 54 -14.14 -10.25 5.97
C GLY A 54 -13.10 -9.15 6.20
N ARG A 55 -12.76 -8.35 5.18
CA ARG A 55 -11.95 -7.13 5.31
C ARG A 55 -12.81 -5.97 5.83
N PHE A 56 -12.17 -4.89 6.26
CA PHE A 56 -12.84 -3.71 6.84
C PHE A 56 -12.34 -2.44 6.18
N GLU A 57 -13.26 -1.58 5.74
CA GLU A 57 -12.95 -0.25 5.21
C GLU A 57 -12.96 0.82 6.32
N LYS A 58 -12.76 2.08 5.96
CA LYS A 58 -13.06 3.23 6.84
C LYS A 58 -14.58 3.50 6.89
N SER A 59 -15.02 4.21 7.93
CA SER A 59 -16.41 4.64 8.08
C SER A 59 -16.52 5.93 8.90
N PRO A 60 -17.52 6.80 8.68
CA PRO A 60 -17.85 7.89 9.60
C PRO A 60 -18.08 7.40 11.05
N TRP A 61 -18.61 6.17 11.19
CA TRP A 61 -18.82 5.48 12.46
C TRP A 61 -17.54 5.11 13.22
N ASP A 62 -16.35 5.24 12.60
CA ASP A 62 -15.11 5.07 13.36
C ASP A 62 -14.91 6.19 14.41
N ILE A 63 -15.60 7.34 14.27
CA ILE A 63 -15.62 8.41 15.27
C ILE A 63 -16.35 7.97 16.57
N THR A 64 -17.44 7.21 16.47
CA THR A 64 -18.15 6.70 17.65
C THR A 64 -17.34 5.63 18.38
N PHE A 65 -16.61 4.80 17.62
CA PHE A 65 -15.64 3.85 18.16
C PHE A 65 -14.49 4.56 18.93
N LEU A 66 -13.92 5.63 18.35
CA LEU A 66 -12.89 6.44 19.02
C LEU A 66 -13.41 7.04 20.33
N PHE A 67 -14.62 7.62 20.34
CA PHE A 67 -15.24 8.19 21.55
C PHE A 67 -15.41 7.15 22.67
N PHE A 68 -15.89 5.94 22.32
CA PHE A 68 -16.05 4.85 23.29
C PHE A 68 -14.70 4.44 23.90
N TYR A 69 -13.66 4.24 23.07
CA TYR A 69 -12.35 3.84 23.58
C TYR A 69 -11.64 4.95 24.37
N ILE A 70 -11.84 6.23 24.05
CA ILE A 70 -11.40 7.36 24.91
C ILE A 70 -12.03 7.27 26.30
N CYS A 71 -13.33 6.93 26.38
CA CYS A 71 -14.01 6.70 27.66
C CYS A 71 -13.44 5.48 28.40
N VAL A 72 -13.24 4.35 27.70
CA VAL A 72 -12.65 3.12 28.26
C VAL A 72 -11.27 3.39 28.82
N PHE A 73 -10.36 4.03 28.08
CA PHE A 73 -9.00 4.34 28.55
C PHE A 73 -8.99 5.30 29.74
N THR A 74 -9.92 6.26 29.79
CA THR A 74 -10.00 7.20 30.93
C THR A 74 -10.46 6.50 32.21
N ALA A 75 -11.49 5.65 32.14
CA ALA A 75 -11.92 4.83 33.27
C ALA A 75 -10.83 3.80 33.67
N LEU A 76 -10.24 3.11 32.69
CA LEU A 76 -9.25 2.05 32.92
C LEU A 76 -7.97 2.61 33.55
N ARG A 77 -7.45 3.74 33.08
CA ARG A 77 -6.28 4.42 33.69
C ARG A 77 -6.54 4.74 35.15
N ALA A 78 -7.63 5.44 35.45
CA ALA A 78 -7.95 5.84 36.82
C ALA A 78 -8.19 4.63 37.74
N ALA A 79 -9.00 3.65 37.31
CA ALA A 79 -9.27 2.44 38.09
C ALA A 79 -8.01 1.59 38.31
N THR A 80 -7.12 1.48 37.32
CA THR A 80 -5.84 0.76 37.46
C THR A 80 -4.92 1.48 38.44
N MET A 81 -4.83 2.82 38.39
CA MET A 81 -4.05 3.60 39.35
C MET A 81 -4.59 3.46 40.77
N ASP A 82 -5.89 3.69 40.97
CA ASP A 82 -6.54 3.71 42.29
C ASP A 82 -6.58 2.34 42.96
N TYR A 83 -6.98 1.28 42.23
CA TYR A 83 -7.26 -0.04 42.80
C TYR A 83 -6.14 -1.07 42.64
N ILE A 84 -5.13 -0.82 41.78
CA ILE A 84 -4.02 -1.75 41.55
C ILE A 84 -2.68 -1.11 41.90
N LEU A 85 -2.36 0.06 41.31
CA LEU A 85 -1.00 0.61 41.37
C LEU A 85 -0.68 1.34 42.68
N PHE A 86 -1.62 2.06 43.31
CA PHE A 86 -1.38 2.61 44.66
C PHE A 86 -1.28 1.51 45.74
N PRO A 87 -2.13 0.46 45.77
CA PRO A 87 -1.91 -0.71 46.61
C PRO A 87 -0.56 -1.40 46.36
N LEU A 88 -0.15 -1.56 45.10
CA LEU A 88 1.17 -2.10 44.74
C LEU A 88 2.30 -1.21 45.26
N ALA A 89 2.24 0.11 45.05
CA ALA A 89 3.25 1.07 45.53
C ALA A 89 3.46 0.98 47.05
N LYS A 90 2.38 0.73 47.80
CA LYS A 90 2.42 0.48 49.25
C LYS A 90 3.06 -0.87 49.59
N LEU A 91 2.79 -1.92 48.81
CA LEU A 91 3.39 -3.26 48.99
C LEU A 91 4.89 -3.25 48.72
N VAL A 92 5.33 -2.64 47.61
CA VAL A 92 6.75 -2.50 47.23
C VAL A 92 7.47 -1.34 47.96
N LYS A 93 6.84 -0.72 48.96
CA LYS A 93 7.42 0.30 49.87
C LYS A 93 7.97 1.55 49.19
N VAL A 94 7.38 1.97 48.06
CA VAL A 94 7.67 3.26 47.41
C VAL A 94 7.44 4.41 48.42
N PRO A 95 8.25 5.49 48.41
CA PRO A 95 7.97 6.67 49.24
C PRO A 95 6.63 7.31 48.87
N LYS A 96 5.76 7.61 49.85
CA LYS A 96 4.40 8.18 49.61
C LYS A 96 4.40 9.36 48.63
N LYS A 97 5.36 10.29 48.76
CA LYS A 97 5.56 11.46 47.87
C LYS A 97 5.68 11.10 46.37
N LYS A 98 6.11 9.87 46.03
CA LYS A 98 6.31 9.41 44.65
C LYS A 98 5.25 8.38 44.21
N TYR A 99 4.22 8.08 45.01
CA TYR A 99 3.13 7.15 44.63
C TYR A 99 2.45 7.53 43.30
N GLN A 100 2.14 8.82 43.11
CA GLN A 100 1.55 9.34 41.87
C GLN A 100 2.42 9.02 40.64
N ARG A 101 3.69 9.46 40.67
CA ARG A 101 4.62 9.22 39.55
C ARG A 101 4.90 7.74 39.32
N PHE A 102 5.03 6.92 40.38
CA PHE A 102 5.15 5.47 40.24
C PHE A 102 3.93 4.87 39.50
N ALA A 103 2.71 5.23 39.91
CA ALA A 103 1.50 4.71 39.26
C ALA A 103 1.37 5.17 37.79
N GLU A 104 1.70 6.43 37.48
CA GLU A 104 1.71 6.95 36.09
C GLU A 104 2.71 6.20 35.20
N GLN A 105 3.93 5.97 35.69
CA GLN A 105 4.94 5.21 34.93
C GLN A 105 4.56 3.73 34.83
N SER A 106 4.08 3.09 35.90
CA SER A 106 3.65 1.69 35.86
C SER A 106 2.46 1.46 34.93
N TYR A 107 1.48 2.37 34.88
CA TYR A 107 0.39 2.31 33.89
C TYR A 107 0.93 2.38 32.46
N SER A 108 1.89 3.28 32.21
CA SER A 108 2.56 3.42 30.91
C SER A 108 3.26 2.13 30.45
N VAL A 109 3.90 1.38 31.37
CA VAL A 109 4.49 0.06 31.06
C VAL A 109 3.44 -0.91 30.55
N PHE A 110 2.29 -1.02 31.23
CA PHE A 110 1.21 -1.91 30.81
C PHE A 110 0.63 -1.51 29.45
N TYR A 111 0.35 -0.22 29.23
CA TYR A 111 -0.17 0.23 27.94
C TYR A 111 0.82 0.00 26.81
N TYR A 112 2.02 0.60 26.87
CA TYR A 112 2.98 0.52 25.77
C TYR A 112 3.53 -0.90 25.56
N GLY A 113 3.59 -1.74 26.61
CA GLY A 113 3.92 -3.15 26.47
C GLY A 113 2.87 -3.94 25.67
N ILE A 114 1.58 -3.73 25.94
CA ILE A 114 0.48 -4.35 25.18
C ILE A 114 0.40 -3.78 23.76
N ALA A 115 0.52 -2.46 23.61
CA ALA A 115 0.47 -1.78 22.32
C ALA A 115 1.62 -2.19 21.39
N PHE A 116 2.86 -2.24 21.90
CA PHE A 116 3.99 -2.79 21.16
C PHE A 116 3.79 -4.27 20.79
N GLY A 117 3.32 -5.10 21.73
CA GLY A 117 3.08 -6.52 21.48
C GLY A 117 2.03 -6.77 20.39
N TYR A 118 0.92 -6.02 20.41
CA TYR A 118 -0.11 -6.09 19.35
C TYR A 118 0.44 -5.54 18.02
N GLY A 119 1.18 -4.43 18.03
CA GLY A 119 1.77 -3.84 16.84
C GLY A 119 2.77 -4.78 16.16
N VAL A 120 3.66 -5.42 16.92
CA VAL A 120 4.56 -6.47 16.39
C VAL A 120 3.77 -7.65 15.83
N TYR A 121 2.69 -8.10 16.47
CA TYR A 121 1.83 -9.15 15.92
C TYR A 121 1.19 -8.73 14.57
N VAL A 122 0.70 -7.48 14.45
CA VAL A 122 0.13 -6.94 13.20
C VAL A 122 1.20 -6.71 12.11
N MET A 123 2.46 -6.49 12.48
CA MET A 123 3.57 -6.32 11.54
C MET A 123 4.31 -7.62 11.20
N TYR A 124 4.20 -8.68 11.99
CA TYR A 124 4.95 -9.93 11.79
C TYR A 124 4.66 -10.60 10.43
N ASP A 125 3.38 -10.70 10.08
CA ASP A 125 2.92 -11.24 8.79
C ASP A 125 2.83 -10.17 7.68
N SER A 126 3.34 -8.94 7.92
CA SER A 126 3.19 -7.83 6.99
C SER A 126 4.39 -7.65 6.05
N PRO A 127 4.19 -7.43 4.73
CA PRO A 127 5.29 -7.18 3.79
C PRO A 127 6.14 -5.94 4.14
N TRP A 128 5.53 -4.94 4.78
CA TRP A 128 6.14 -3.63 5.06
C TRP A 128 6.97 -3.57 6.35
N TRP A 129 7.15 -4.68 7.07
CA TRP A 129 8.00 -4.71 8.27
C TRP A 129 9.50 -4.72 7.95
N PHE A 130 9.91 -5.36 6.86
CA PHE A 130 11.33 -5.46 6.44
C PHE A 130 11.64 -4.68 5.15
N ASP A 131 10.63 -4.23 4.40
CA ASP A 131 10.77 -3.53 3.12
C ASP A 131 9.84 -2.31 3.08
N THR A 132 10.44 -1.11 3.20
CA THR A 132 9.74 0.18 3.26
C THR A 132 8.91 0.48 2.03
N THR A 133 9.22 -0.12 0.88
CA THR A 133 8.50 0.11 -0.37
C THR A 133 7.03 -0.31 -0.29
N TYR A 134 6.69 -1.32 0.53
CA TYR A 134 5.30 -1.72 0.77
C TYR A 134 4.51 -0.74 1.65
N PHE A 135 5.11 0.34 2.17
CA PHE A 135 4.34 1.47 2.69
C PHE A 135 3.54 2.19 1.59
N TRP A 136 4.05 2.15 0.35
CA TRP A 136 3.60 2.99 -0.77
C TRP A 136 3.07 2.20 -1.97
N ARG A 137 3.52 0.95 -2.16
CA ARG A 137 2.87 0.01 -3.09
C ARG A 137 1.40 -0.17 -2.72
N ASP A 138 0.55 -0.34 -3.72
CA ASP A 138 -0.91 -0.52 -3.57
C ASP A 138 -1.58 0.65 -2.83
N TYR A 139 -1.00 1.86 -2.90
CA TYR A 139 -1.67 3.08 -2.48
C TYR A 139 -2.75 3.47 -3.51
N PRO A 140 -3.99 3.79 -3.10
CA PRO A 140 -4.45 4.00 -1.71
C PRO A 140 -4.95 2.72 -1.02
N VAL A 141 -4.43 2.45 0.18
CA VAL A 141 -4.87 1.32 1.01
C VAL A 141 -6.16 1.67 1.76
N THR A 142 -7.30 1.40 1.12
CA THR A 142 -8.65 1.72 1.61
C THR A 142 -9.22 0.69 2.58
N ASP A 143 -8.68 -0.54 2.57
CA ASP A 143 -9.21 -1.68 3.32
C ASP A 143 -8.17 -2.41 4.17
N TYR A 144 -8.64 -3.07 5.23
CA TYR A 144 -7.81 -3.54 6.35
C TYR A 144 -8.23 -4.92 6.82
N THR A 145 -7.29 -5.67 7.41
CA THR A 145 -7.64 -6.85 8.22
C THR A 145 -8.29 -6.40 9.53
N LYS A 146 -9.15 -7.25 10.10
CA LYS A 146 -9.81 -7.01 11.40
C LYS A 146 -8.82 -6.57 12.48
N SER A 147 -7.72 -7.31 12.63
CA SER A 147 -6.66 -7.03 13.61
C SER A 147 -5.99 -5.67 13.38
N PHE A 148 -5.73 -5.29 12.12
CA PHE A 148 -5.12 -4.01 11.79
C PHE A 148 -6.04 -2.83 12.12
N LYS A 149 -7.33 -2.88 11.71
CA LYS A 149 -8.27 -1.78 11.97
C LYS A 149 -8.54 -1.62 13.48
N TYR A 150 -8.67 -2.71 14.24
CA TYR A 150 -8.74 -2.65 15.70
C TYR A 150 -7.48 -2.00 16.30
N TYR A 151 -6.29 -2.48 15.96
CA TYR A 151 -5.03 -1.92 16.48
C TYR A 151 -4.92 -0.42 16.24
N TYR A 152 -5.12 0.01 14.99
CA TYR A 152 -4.92 1.40 14.58
C TYR A 152 -5.92 2.36 15.24
N LEU A 153 -7.21 2.00 15.27
CA LEU A 153 -8.22 2.85 15.90
C LEU A 153 -8.10 2.87 17.43
N VAL A 154 -7.73 1.76 18.07
CA VAL A 154 -7.51 1.73 19.52
C VAL A 154 -6.29 2.57 19.92
N GLN A 155 -5.19 2.50 19.17
CA GLN A 155 -4.05 3.41 19.33
C GLN A 155 -4.47 4.89 19.16
N PHE A 156 -5.22 5.22 18.11
CA PHE A 156 -5.68 6.59 17.88
C PHE A 156 -6.58 7.10 19.03
N ALA A 157 -7.50 6.27 19.54
CA ALA A 157 -8.30 6.61 20.71
C ALA A 157 -7.45 6.85 21.97
N TYR A 158 -6.39 6.07 22.19
CA TYR A 158 -5.46 6.31 23.30
C TYR A 158 -4.71 7.66 23.13
N TRP A 159 -4.18 7.95 21.96
CA TRP A 159 -3.49 9.22 21.70
C TRP A 159 -4.41 10.44 21.83
N LEU A 160 -5.68 10.33 21.42
CA LEU A 160 -6.71 11.35 21.70
C LEU A 160 -6.99 11.48 23.21
N GLN A 161 -7.01 10.36 23.94
CA GLN A 161 -7.17 10.35 25.39
C GLN A 161 -5.98 10.99 26.13
N GLN A 162 -4.74 10.88 25.61
CA GLN A 162 -3.56 11.53 26.19
C GLN A 162 -3.65 13.06 26.19
N ILE A 163 -4.43 13.69 25.29
CA ILE A 163 -4.70 15.15 25.35
C ILE A 163 -5.27 15.54 26.72
N PHE A 164 -6.23 14.75 27.23
CA PHE A 164 -6.82 14.95 28.54
C PHE A 164 -5.82 14.64 29.67
N VAL A 165 -5.03 13.57 29.54
CA VAL A 165 -3.99 13.20 30.52
C VAL A 165 -2.96 14.33 30.73
N LEU A 166 -2.52 14.99 29.65
CA LEU A 166 -1.62 16.14 29.73
C LEU A 166 -2.18 17.35 30.50
N GLN A 167 -3.51 17.47 30.63
CA GLN A 167 -4.13 18.57 31.39
C GLN A 167 -4.38 18.25 32.87
N ILE A 168 -4.17 16.99 33.28
CA ILE A 168 -4.39 16.50 34.66
C ILE A 168 -3.10 16.04 35.36
N GLU A 169 -2.09 15.56 34.63
CA GLU A 169 -0.78 15.27 35.22
C GLU A 169 -0.02 16.57 35.51
N ALA A 170 0.77 16.58 36.60
CA ALA A 170 1.64 17.71 36.89
C ALA A 170 2.65 17.91 35.74
N PRO A 171 2.86 19.14 35.22
CA PRO A 171 3.69 19.39 34.05
C PRO A 171 5.17 19.09 34.36
N ARG A 172 5.84 18.45 33.40
CA ARG A 172 7.27 18.12 33.46
C ARG A 172 8.11 19.29 32.91
N LYS A 173 9.43 19.29 33.14
CA LYS A 173 10.32 20.38 32.69
C LYS A 173 10.34 20.58 31.16
N ASP A 174 10.04 19.52 30.40
CA ASP A 174 9.89 19.47 28.93
C ASP A 174 8.42 19.51 28.46
N TYR A 175 7.50 20.10 29.25
CA TYR A 175 6.07 20.13 28.93
C TYR A 175 5.74 20.81 27.59
N LYS A 176 6.53 21.80 27.13
CA LYS A 176 6.27 22.47 25.84
C LYS A 176 6.60 21.56 24.67
N GLU A 177 7.73 20.87 24.78
CA GLU A 177 8.25 19.90 23.82
C GLU A 177 7.32 18.68 23.76
N LEU A 178 6.81 18.24 24.91
CA LEU A 178 5.82 17.17 25.04
C LEU A 178 4.44 17.55 24.44
N VAL A 179 3.98 18.79 24.62
CA VAL A 179 2.74 19.29 23.98
C VAL A 179 2.91 19.42 22.47
N MET A 180 4.04 19.96 22.00
CA MET A 180 4.35 20.04 20.57
C MET A 180 4.42 18.65 19.93
N HIS A 181 5.02 17.68 20.63
CA HIS A 181 5.00 16.27 20.23
C HIS A 181 3.57 15.73 20.09
N HIS A 182 2.69 15.93 21.07
CA HIS A 182 1.32 15.42 20.98
C HIS A 182 0.51 16.05 19.84
N ILE A 183 0.63 17.37 19.63
CA ILE A 183 0.00 18.05 18.49
C ILE A 183 0.47 17.43 17.17
N ASN A 184 1.79 17.24 17.02
CA ASN A 184 2.40 16.71 15.81
C ASN A 184 2.05 15.23 15.57
N THR A 185 2.14 14.38 16.60
CA THR A 185 1.77 12.96 16.56
C THR A 185 0.29 12.78 16.21
N LEU A 186 -0.61 13.58 16.79
CA LEU A 186 -2.04 13.53 16.47
C LEU A 186 -2.35 13.97 15.03
N LEU A 187 -1.66 14.99 14.51
CA LEU A 187 -1.76 15.37 13.10
C LEU A 187 -1.27 14.25 12.19
N LEU A 188 -0.14 13.61 12.52
CA LEU A 188 0.39 12.47 11.76
C LEU A 188 -0.56 11.27 11.74
N ILE A 189 -1.14 10.88 12.89
CA ILE A 189 -2.11 9.77 12.97
C ILE A 189 -3.38 10.13 12.17
N SER A 190 -3.91 11.34 12.37
CA SER A 190 -5.14 11.79 11.70
C SER A 190 -4.96 11.81 10.18
N LEU A 191 -3.87 12.38 9.68
CA LEU A 191 -3.56 12.40 8.24
C LEU A 191 -3.29 11.00 7.70
N SER A 192 -2.58 10.15 8.45
CA SER A 192 -2.29 8.76 8.03
C SER A 192 -3.57 7.93 7.89
N TYR A 193 -4.57 8.14 8.73
CA TYR A 193 -5.89 7.51 8.62
C TYR A 193 -6.75 8.14 7.51
N CYS A 194 -6.88 9.47 7.48
CA CYS A 194 -7.68 10.18 6.48
C CYS A 194 -7.17 9.91 5.05
N CYS A 195 -5.85 9.93 4.85
CA CYS A 195 -5.22 9.85 3.54
C CYS A 195 -4.68 8.46 3.15
N ASN A 196 -5.11 7.37 3.78
CA ASN A 196 -4.82 5.98 3.38
C ASN A 196 -3.33 5.54 3.40
N PHE A 197 -2.45 6.21 4.17
CA PHE A 197 -1.05 5.77 4.39
C PHE A 197 -0.87 5.13 5.78
N THR A 198 -1.85 4.33 6.22
CA THR A 198 -1.88 3.69 7.55
C THR A 198 -0.75 2.68 7.78
N ARG A 199 -0.21 2.05 6.71
CA ARG A 199 0.97 1.16 6.77
C ARG A 199 2.18 1.88 7.39
N VAL A 200 2.41 3.15 7.01
CA VAL A 200 3.44 4.02 7.60
C VAL A 200 3.14 4.33 9.07
N GLY A 201 1.89 4.71 9.39
CA GLY A 201 1.48 5.02 10.76
C GLY A 201 1.69 3.85 11.72
N ASN A 202 1.41 2.62 11.27
CA ASN A 202 1.69 1.38 12.01
C ASN A 202 3.20 1.23 12.31
N ALA A 203 4.06 1.38 11.29
CA ALA A 203 5.51 1.33 11.47
C ALA A 203 6.03 2.41 12.43
N VAL A 204 5.44 3.61 12.42
CA VAL A 204 5.74 4.66 13.39
C VAL A 204 5.32 4.25 14.80
N PHE A 205 4.08 3.77 15.03
CA PHE A 205 3.64 3.32 16.35
C PHE A 205 4.60 2.27 16.96
N VAL A 206 4.96 1.22 16.21
CA VAL A 206 5.85 0.16 16.71
C VAL A 206 7.28 0.67 16.98
N CYS A 207 7.76 1.64 16.21
CA CYS A 207 9.03 2.32 16.51
C CYS A 207 8.95 3.26 17.74
N MET A 208 7.76 3.75 18.10
CA MET A 208 7.59 4.64 19.26
C MET A 208 7.35 3.87 20.56
N ASP A 209 6.50 2.84 20.57
CA ASP A 209 6.02 2.23 21.83
C ASP A 209 7.12 1.49 22.62
N LEU A 210 8.09 0.86 21.94
CA LEU A 210 9.11 0.04 22.59
C LEU A 210 10.02 0.83 23.55
N PRO A 211 10.69 1.93 23.14
CA PRO A 211 11.49 2.73 24.08
C PRO A 211 10.68 3.32 25.22
N ASP A 212 9.43 3.73 25.00
CA ASP A 212 8.60 4.34 26.05
C ASP A 212 8.18 3.31 27.11
N SER A 213 7.86 2.07 26.72
CA SER A 213 7.63 0.97 27.66
C SER A 213 8.85 0.71 28.55
N ILE A 214 10.05 0.64 27.96
CA ILE A 214 11.29 0.35 28.71
C ILE A 214 11.73 1.58 29.55
N LEU A 215 11.50 2.81 29.07
CA LEU A 215 11.76 4.05 29.82
C LEU A 215 10.84 4.18 31.04
N ALA A 216 9.54 3.89 30.86
CA ALA A 216 8.58 3.86 31.94
C ALA A 216 8.95 2.76 32.97
N LEU A 217 9.41 1.60 32.51
CA LEU A 217 9.87 0.52 33.37
C LEU A 217 11.12 0.91 34.16
N ALA A 218 12.12 1.54 33.53
CA ALA A 218 13.31 2.05 34.22
C ALA A 218 12.93 3.05 35.33
N LYS A 219 12.03 3.99 35.04
CA LYS A 219 11.55 4.97 36.04
C LYS A 219 10.75 4.32 37.17
N ALA A 220 9.84 3.41 36.87
CA ALA A 220 9.05 2.69 37.88
C ALA A 220 9.94 1.83 38.79
N LEU A 221 10.92 1.12 38.22
CA LEU A 221 11.92 0.37 38.98
C LEU A 221 12.77 1.28 39.87
N ASN A 222 13.12 2.49 39.43
CA ASN A 222 13.93 3.40 40.23
C ASN A 222 13.29 3.81 41.57
N TYR A 223 11.95 3.85 41.63
CA TYR A 223 11.22 4.15 42.86
C TYR A 223 11.18 2.98 43.86
N CYS A 224 11.55 1.76 43.44
CA CYS A 224 11.40 0.52 44.22
C CYS A 224 12.73 -0.20 44.47
N LEU A 225 13.56 -0.31 43.43
CA LEU A 225 14.82 -1.05 43.35
C LEU A 225 15.90 -0.19 42.63
N PRO A 226 16.26 0.98 43.18
CA PRO A 226 17.32 1.81 42.62
C PRO A 226 18.68 1.07 42.65
N GLY A 227 19.52 1.31 41.64
CA GLY A 227 20.83 0.67 41.49
C GLY A 227 20.97 -0.10 40.18
N ILE A 228 21.70 -1.22 40.21
CA ILE A 228 22.16 -1.90 38.99
C ILE A 228 21.03 -2.35 38.06
N VAL A 229 19.91 -2.87 38.59
CA VAL A 229 18.77 -3.33 37.77
C VAL A 229 18.15 -2.17 36.99
N CYS A 230 17.89 -1.03 37.65
CA CYS A 230 17.45 0.21 37.00
C CYS A 230 18.44 0.67 35.91
N ASN A 231 19.74 0.64 36.21
CA ASN A 231 20.78 1.03 35.25
C ASN A 231 20.86 0.10 34.03
N THR A 232 20.68 -1.21 34.20
CA THR A 232 20.62 -2.18 33.10
C THR A 232 19.40 -1.95 32.22
N VAL A 233 18.21 -1.77 32.80
CA VAL A 233 16.97 -1.48 32.04
C VAL A 233 17.09 -0.13 31.31
N PHE A 234 17.68 0.89 31.94
CA PHE A 234 18.00 2.16 31.28
C PHE A 234 18.99 1.98 30.12
N GLY A 235 20.02 1.12 30.25
CA GLY A 235 20.93 0.80 29.14
C GLY A 235 20.23 0.12 27.96
N ILE A 236 19.30 -0.81 28.23
CA ILE A 236 18.47 -1.45 27.21
C ILE A 236 17.55 -0.41 26.54
N MET A 237 16.97 0.52 27.31
CA MET A 237 16.19 1.64 26.78
C MET A 237 17.01 2.46 25.78
N VAL A 238 18.24 2.86 26.12
CA VAL A 238 19.13 3.64 25.23
C VAL A 238 19.38 2.90 23.91
N ILE A 239 19.66 1.60 23.94
CA ILE A 239 19.88 0.79 22.73
C ILE A 239 18.60 0.75 21.89
N SER A 240 17.44 0.48 22.52
CA SER A 240 16.14 0.44 21.82
C SER A 240 15.78 1.80 21.20
N TRP A 241 16.05 2.90 21.89
CA TRP A 241 15.79 4.28 21.45
C TRP A 241 16.62 4.63 20.22
N LEU A 242 17.94 4.39 20.26
CA LEU A 242 18.83 4.67 19.13
C LEU A 242 18.47 3.83 17.90
N TYR A 243 18.08 2.57 18.08
CA TYR A 243 17.67 1.72 16.98
C TYR A 243 16.30 2.11 16.38
N THR A 244 15.27 2.26 17.20
CA THR A 244 13.89 2.48 16.72
C THR A 244 13.59 3.95 16.39
N ARG A 245 13.92 4.88 17.29
CA ARG A 245 13.55 6.30 17.16
C ARG A 245 14.57 7.14 16.39
N VAL A 246 15.86 6.76 16.38
CA VAL A 246 16.88 7.46 15.59
C VAL A 246 17.12 6.79 14.24
N TYR A 247 17.41 5.48 14.21
CA TYR A 247 17.69 4.78 12.95
C TYR A 247 16.42 4.42 12.15
N LEU A 248 15.54 3.53 12.66
CA LEU A 248 14.38 3.06 11.89
C LEU A 248 13.40 4.18 11.53
N PHE A 249 13.06 5.06 12.46
CA PHE A 249 12.21 6.23 12.15
C PHE A 249 12.88 7.20 11.17
N GLY A 250 14.22 7.31 11.18
CA GLY A 250 14.98 8.00 10.12
C GLY A 250 14.84 7.33 8.75
N CYS A 251 14.82 6.01 8.67
CA CYS A 251 14.52 5.26 7.44
C CYS A 251 13.07 5.46 6.98
N ILE A 252 12.10 5.53 7.90
CA ILE A 252 10.69 5.85 7.58
C ILE A 252 10.57 7.26 6.99
N ILE A 253 11.31 8.25 7.52
CA ILE A 253 11.36 9.62 6.96
C ILE A 253 11.98 9.61 5.56
N TRP A 254 13.10 8.89 5.37
CA TRP A 254 13.75 8.76 4.07
C TRP A 254 12.84 8.13 3.03
N SER A 255 12.15 7.04 3.40
CA SER A 255 11.10 6.40 2.59
C SER A 255 10.02 7.42 2.23
N THR A 256 9.43 8.13 3.21
CA THR A 256 8.40 9.16 2.99
C THR A 256 8.84 10.30 2.07
N LEU A 257 10.14 10.59 1.99
CA LEU A 257 10.69 11.60 1.08
C LEU A 257 10.99 11.09 -0.34
N THR A 258 11.25 9.79 -0.52
CA THR A 258 11.84 9.24 -1.76
C THR A 258 11.05 8.12 -2.43
N GLU A 259 10.28 7.34 -1.69
CA GLU A 259 9.53 6.18 -2.19
C GLU A 259 8.10 6.47 -2.67
N PRO A 260 7.36 7.49 -2.18
CA PRO A 260 6.09 7.89 -2.80
C PRO A 260 6.20 8.15 -4.30
N ASP A 261 7.26 8.82 -4.75
CA ASP A 261 7.51 9.14 -6.17
C ASP A 261 7.80 7.88 -7.01
N LEU A 262 7.95 6.72 -6.37
CA LEU A 262 8.25 5.44 -6.99
C LEU A 262 7.09 4.43 -6.93
N TYR A 263 6.03 4.68 -6.16
CA TYR A 263 4.97 3.68 -5.94
C TYR A 263 3.56 4.24 -5.86
N VAL A 264 3.39 5.56 -5.75
CA VAL A 264 2.07 6.22 -5.86
C VAL A 264 1.85 6.55 -7.34
N PRO A 265 0.91 5.90 -8.05
CA PRO A 265 0.77 6.07 -9.50
C PRO A 265 0.29 7.47 -9.90
N GLN A 266 -0.42 8.17 -9.01
CA GLN A 266 -0.95 9.50 -9.27
C GLN A 266 -1.09 10.32 -7.98
N PHE A 267 -0.35 11.44 -7.90
CA PHE A 267 -0.44 12.40 -6.81
C PHE A 267 -1.66 13.32 -6.98
N VAL A 268 -2.85 12.75 -6.85
CA VAL A 268 -4.14 13.45 -7.02
C VAL A 268 -4.93 13.51 -5.72
N LEU A 269 -5.78 14.54 -5.61
CA LEU A 269 -6.82 14.64 -4.59
C LEU A 269 -8.15 14.26 -5.23
N HIS A 270 -8.50 12.99 -5.15
CA HIS A 270 -9.78 12.44 -5.59
C HIS A 270 -10.38 11.56 -4.48
N PRO A 271 -11.07 12.19 -3.50
CA PRO A 271 -11.63 11.52 -2.33
C PRO A 271 -12.48 10.26 -2.61
N PRO A 272 -13.35 10.19 -3.64
CA PRO A 272 -14.21 9.03 -3.87
C PRO A 272 -13.44 7.73 -4.14
N SER A 273 -12.33 7.81 -4.89
CA SER A 273 -11.46 6.65 -5.17
C SER A 273 -10.38 6.44 -4.09
N GLY A 274 -10.55 7.00 -2.89
CA GLY A 274 -9.57 6.91 -1.82
C GLY A 274 -8.25 7.66 -2.05
N ASN A 275 -8.11 8.44 -3.13
CA ASN A 275 -6.88 9.17 -3.45
C ASN A 275 -6.85 10.51 -2.71
N TRP A 276 -6.00 10.62 -1.70
CA TRP A 276 -5.94 11.77 -0.79
C TRP A 276 -4.53 12.37 -0.68
N PHE A 277 -3.68 12.13 -1.69
CA PHE A 277 -2.23 12.35 -1.59
C PHE A 277 -1.65 13.14 -2.79
N PRO A 278 -2.09 14.40 -3.00
CA PRO A 278 -1.41 15.31 -3.92
C PRO A 278 -0.02 15.69 -3.42
N TYR A 279 0.87 16.11 -4.33
CA TYR A 279 2.30 16.35 -4.04
C TYR A 279 2.58 17.23 -2.81
N PHE A 280 1.75 18.24 -2.52
CA PHE A 280 1.96 19.10 -1.35
C PHE A 280 1.74 18.36 -0.02
N VAL A 281 0.86 17.35 0.03
CA VAL A 281 0.58 16.57 1.24
C VAL A 281 1.79 15.72 1.64
N LYS A 282 2.56 15.20 0.66
CA LYS A 282 3.86 14.54 0.89
C LYS A 282 4.80 15.43 1.71
N TYR A 283 4.95 16.69 1.33
CA TYR A 283 5.81 17.64 2.03
C TYR A 283 5.25 18.05 3.40
N ILE A 284 3.92 18.12 3.57
CA ILE A 284 3.29 18.34 4.89
C ILE A 284 3.63 17.18 5.84
N ILE A 285 3.43 15.93 5.42
CA ILE A 285 3.67 14.74 6.25
C ILE A 285 5.16 14.61 6.58
N ALA A 286 6.04 14.76 5.58
CA ALA A 286 7.48 14.74 5.80
C ALA A 286 7.92 15.86 6.75
N GLY A 287 7.36 17.07 6.63
CA GLY A 287 7.61 18.19 7.54
C GLY A 287 7.17 17.91 8.98
N LEU A 288 6.00 17.31 9.17
CA LEU A 288 5.51 16.85 10.47
C LEU A 288 6.44 15.77 11.06
N MET A 289 6.81 14.75 10.28
CA MET A 289 7.75 13.71 10.73
C MET A 289 9.14 14.26 11.06
N ILE A 290 9.67 15.22 10.29
CA ILE A 290 10.93 15.90 10.59
C ILE A 290 10.82 16.72 11.87
N GLY A 291 9.68 17.41 12.10
CA GLY A 291 9.40 18.09 13.37
C GLY A 291 9.38 17.12 14.57
N LEU A 292 8.87 15.90 14.37
CA LEU A 292 8.89 14.85 15.39
C LEU A 292 10.33 14.32 15.61
N PHE A 293 11.10 14.19 14.53
CA PHE A 293 12.51 13.78 14.59
C PHE A 293 13.40 14.80 15.32
N ILE A 294 13.17 16.10 15.12
CA ILE A 294 13.89 17.16 15.84
C ILE A 294 13.65 17.04 17.36
N LEU A 295 12.43 16.74 17.80
CA LEU A 295 12.12 16.49 19.21
C LEU A 295 12.77 15.20 19.73
N ILE A 296 12.79 14.13 18.93
CA ILE A 296 13.52 12.89 19.25
C ILE A 296 15.02 13.16 19.40
N LEU A 297 15.64 13.95 18.52
CA LEU A 297 17.05 14.32 18.62
C LEU A 297 17.32 15.19 19.86
N PHE A 298 16.42 16.12 20.20
CA PHE A 298 16.48 16.89 21.45
C PHE A 298 16.48 15.97 22.70
N TRP A 299 15.54 15.02 22.78
CA TRP A 299 15.52 14.04 23.88
C TRP A 299 16.73 13.10 23.85
N THR A 300 17.23 12.73 22.68
CA THR A 300 18.48 11.95 22.52
C THR A 300 19.68 12.68 23.12
N LEU A 301 19.78 14.00 22.93
CA LEU A 301 20.81 14.83 23.58
C LEU A 301 20.62 14.91 25.11
N MET A 302 19.39 14.85 25.62
CA MET A 302 19.14 14.75 27.07
C MET A 302 19.58 13.38 27.61
N ILE A 303 19.28 12.29 26.89
CA ILE A 303 19.72 10.93 27.24
C ILE A 303 21.25 10.86 27.31
N PHE A 304 21.97 11.43 26.34
CA PHE A 304 23.44 11.50 26.39
C PHE A 304 23.99 12.36 27.54
N LYS A 305 23.32 13.46 27.93
CA LYS A 305 23.68 14.24 29.13
C LYS A 305 23.52 13.42 30.41
N VAL A 306 22.46 12.62 30.52
CA VAL A 306 22.24 11.71 31.66
C VAL A 306 23.30 10.61 31.69
N ILE A 307 23.62 9.98 30.56
CA ILE A 307 24.69 8.97 30.46
C ILE A 307 26.04 9.57 30.87
N PHE A 308 26.40 10.74 30.35
CA PHE A 308 27.63 11.43 30.71
C PHE A 308 27.71 11.66 32.22
N LYS A 309 26.65 12.19 32.85
CA LYS A 309 26.61 12.42 34.29
C LYS A 309 26.78 11.13 35.11
N ILE A 310 26.10 10.05 34.72
CA ILE A 310 26.22 8.73 35.38
C ILE A 310 27.65 8.18 35.28
N LEU A 311 28.39 8.50 34.21
CA LEU A 311 29.79 8.08 34.03
C LEU A 311 30.80 8.98 34.74
N THR A 312 30.49 10.26 34.98
CA THR A 312 31.41 11.20 35.64
C THR A 312 31.21 11.35 37.16
N GLU A 313 30.01 11.12 37.67
CA GLU A 313 29.66 11.31 39.08
C GLU A 313 29.13 10.01 39.71
N PRO A 314 30.00 9.12 40.25
CA PRO A 314 29.57 7.81 40.78
C PRO A 314 28.61 7.89 41.98
N ASP A 315 28.65 8.99 42.75
CA ASP A 315 27.74 9.26 43.87
C ASP A 315 26.59 10.24 43.49
N ALA A 316 26.33 10.47 42.21
CA ALA A 316 25.23 11.34 41.78
C ALA A 316 23.87 10.82 42.25
N LYS A 317 23.09 11.70 42.90
CA LYS A 317 21.64 11.51 43.01
C LYS A 317 21.04 11.36 41.61
N ASP A 318 20.07 10.45 41.50
CA ASP A 318 19.54 10.07 40.20
C ASP A 318 18.57 11.10 39.61
N VAL A 319 19.16 11.98 38.79
CA VAL A 319 18.50 13.04 38.01
C VAL A 319 17.38 12.50 37.11
N ARG A 320 17.35 11.18 36.78
CA ARG A 320 16.23 10.55 36.06
C ARG A 320 14.90 10.61 36.84
N SER A 321 14.92 10.97 38.12
CA SER A 321 13.74 10.97 39.02
C SER A 321 13.62 12.16 39.99
N ASP A 322 14.67 12.98 40.14
CA ASP A 322 14.71 14.17 41.01
C ASP A 322 14.20 15.45 40.32
N ASP A 323 14.04 15.45 38.99
CA ASP A 323 13.63 16.61 38.18
C ASP A 323 12.11 16.75 37.97
N GLU A 324 11.33 16.10 38.83
CA GLU A 324 9.86 16.20 38.94
C GLU A 324 9.56 17.10 40.17
N ASP A 325 9.41 18.42 39.94
CA ASP A 325 9.44 19.45 40.99
C ASP A 325 8.41 19.23 42.12
N GLU A 326 8.84 19.40 43.39
CA GLU A 326 7.97 19.17 44.56
C GLU A 326 6.88 20.25 44.72
N VAL A 327 5.68 19.94 44.24
CA VAL A 327 4.43 20.59 44.72
C VAL A 327 3.77 19.65 45.73
N ASP A 328 3.62 20.08 46.98
CA ASP A 328 3.09 19.23 48.05
C ASP A 328 1.57 18.97 47.93
N TYR A 329 1.24 17.76 47.49
CA TYR A 329 -0.12 17.29 47.31
C TYR A 329 -0.91 17.06 48.62
N ASN A 330 -0.28 17.06 49.80
CA ASN A 330 -0.99 16.82 51.08
C ASN A 330 -2.15 17.82 51.30
N THR A 331 -1.98 19.07 50.84
CA THR A 331 -3.00 20.15 50.84
C THR A 331 -4.33 19.74 50.17
N SER A 332 -4.31 18.73 49.29
CA SER A 332 -5.49 18.23 48.57
C SER A 332 -6.23 17.08 49.26
N MET A 333 -5.58 16.29 50.12
CA MET A 333 -6.22 15.16 50.84
C MET A 333 -6.62 15.49 52.27
N GLU A 334 -5.81 16.25 53.03
CA GLU A 334 -6.20 16.66 54.40
C GLU A 334 -7.48 17.52 54.41
N LYS A 335 -7.85 18.08 53.26
CA LYS A 335 -9.08 18.86 53.05
C LYS A 335 -10.31 18.03 52.69
N ILE A 336 -10.20 16.69 52.62
CA ILE A 336 -11.28 15.77 52.22
C ILE A 336 -11.85 15.00 53.40
N GLU A 337 -11.06 14.66 54.42
CA GLU A 337 -11.55 13.99 55.64
C GLU A 337 -12.29 14.94 56.61
N GLY A 338 -12.31 16.24 56.33
CA GLY A 338 -12.77 17.28 57.25
C GLY A 338 -14.28 17.63 57.23
N ASP A 339 -15.09 17.13 56.29
CA ASP A 339 -16.51 17.51 56.16
C ASP A 339 -17.47 16.31 56.08
N HIS A 340 -17.54 15.57 57.19
CA HIS A 340 -18.64 14.66 57.49
C HIS A 340 -19.34 15.05 58.80
N SER A 341 -19.91 16.26 58.83
CA SER A 341 -20.88 16.65 59.86
C SER A 341 -22.16 17.21 59.23
N THR A 342 -23.25 16.43 59.28
CA THR A 342 -24.53 16.79 58.65
C THR A 342 -25.29 17.86 59.46
N PRO A 343 -25.63 19.02 58.88
CA PRO A 343 -26.61 19.93 59.47
C PRO A 343 -28.02 19.52 59.03
N LYS A 344 -28.83 19.01 59.95
CA LYS A 344 -30.29 18.96 59.77
C LYS A 344 -30.82 20.39 59.87
N LEU A 345 -31.57 20.87 58.89
CA LEU A 345 -32.50 22.00 59.04
C LEU A 345 -33.67 21.86 58.04
N THR A 346 -34.78 22.54 58.33
CA THR A 346 -36.12 22.12 57.90
C THR A 346 -36.77 23.05 56.88
N ALA A 347 -37.84 22.57 56.25
CA ALA A 347 -38.59 23.30 55.22
C ALA A 347 -39.35 24.52 55.79
N ARG A 348 -38.67 25.66 55.90
CA ARG A 348 -39.30 26.98 56.09
C ARG A 348 -38.35 28.14 55.77
N GLU A 349 -38.32 28.55 54.50
CA GLU A 349 -38.26 29.97 54.10
C GLU A 349 -38.51 30.07 52.59
N ILE A 350 -39.67 30.62 52.23
CA ILE A 350 -40.21 30.68 50.86
C ILE A 350 -40.45 32.15 50.52
N LYS A 351 -39.99 32.57 49.33
CA LYS A 351 -40.21 33.89 48.70
C LYS A 351 -39.70 35.10 49.49
N ASP A 352 -38.85 35.89 48.85
CA ASP A 352 -39.21 37.30 48.63
C ASP A 352 -38.58 37.88 47.35
N LYS A 353 -39.20 38.94 46.82
CA LYS A 353 -38.68 39.93 45.85
C LYS A 353 -38.07 39.44 44.53
N THR A 354 -38.94 39.00 43.62
CA THR A 354 -38.84 39.40 42.20
C THR A 354 -39.57 40.74 42.00
N HIS A 355 -38.90 41.78 41.46
CA HIS A 355 -39.40 42.66 40.36
C HIS A 355 -38.59 43.97 40.19
N THR A 356 -38.40 44.37 38.91
CA THR A 356 -38.03 45.74 38.41
C THR A 356 -36.63 46.27 38.79
N VAL A 357 -35.97 47.18 38.04
CA VAL A 357 -36.45 48.27 37.13
C VAL A 357 -35.72 48.28 35.76
N PHE A 358 -36.35 48.98 34.79
CA PHE A 358 -36.05 49.14 33.35
C PHE A 358 -34.96 50.20 32.98
N ALA A 359 -34.70 50.31 31.65
CA ALA A 359 -34.15 51.46 30.88
C ALA A 359 -32.61 51.65 30.86
N LYS A 360 -31.96 52.17 29.79
CA LYS A 360 -32.35 52.80 28.48
C LYS A 360 -31.43 52.24 27.34
N LYS A 361 -31.85 52.08 26.07
CA LYS A 361 -31.86 53.06 24.94
C LYS A 361 -30.50 53.78 24.70
N HIS A 362 -30.00 54.00 23.47
CA HIS A 362 -30.64 54.08 22.13
C HIS A 362 -29.62 53.81 20.97
N ARG A 363 -30.13 53.50 19.75
CA ARG A 363 -29.72 53.88 18.34
C ARG A 363 -28.36 54.55 18.06
N HIS A 364 -27.77 54.56 16.86
CA HIS A 364 -28.14 54.20 15.45
C HIS A 364 -26.92 53.43 14.85
N ASP A 365 -26.77 53.03 13.58
CA ASP A 365 -27.55 53.12 12.31
C ASP A 365 -27.96 51.65 11.87
N ASP A 366 -28.41 51.17 10.69
CA ASP A 366 -28.50 51.54 9.23
C ASP A 366 -27.15 51.37 8.43
N ASP A 367 -26.95 50.81 7.18
CA ASP A 367 -27.74 50.49 5.94
C ASP A 367 -27.43 49.08 5.27
N ASP A 368 -28.35 48.58 4.40
CA ASP A 368 -28.28 47.84 3.07
C ASP A 368 -27.26 46.67 2.80
N ASP A 369 -27.51 45.62 1.98
CA ASP A 369 -28.68 45.18 1.15
C ASP A 369 -28.59 43.65 0.78
N ASP A 370 -29.65 43.16 0.11
CA ASP A 370 -29.95 41.85 -0.54
C ASP A 370 -28.77 41.09 -1.26
N ASP A 371 -28.80 39.78 -1.56
CA ASP A 371 -29.85 38.93 -2.17
C ASP A 371 -29.90 37.47 -1.65
N ASP A 372 -31.07 36.84 -1.82
CA ASP A 372 -31.32 35.40 -1.69
C ASP A 372 -30.90 34.62 -2.95
N ASP A 373 -30.68 33.30 -2.83
CA ASP A 373 -31.08 32.34 -3.88
C ASP A 373 -31.27 30.95 -3.24
N ASP A 374 -32.52 30.60 -2.94
CA ASP A 374 -32.95 29.33 -2.33
C ASP A 374 -33.31 28.30 -3.41
N TYR A 375 -32.78 27.08 -3.27
CA TYR A 375 -33.13 25.93 -4.13
C TYR A 375 -33.20 24.65 -3.30
N ASP A 376 -34.17 24.61 -2.39
CA ASP A 376 -34.77 23.37 -1.91
C ASP A 376 -35.41 22.58 -3.08
N TYR A 377 -35.26 21.26 -3.10
CA TYR A 377 -36.03 20.37 -3.98
C TYR A 377 -36.00 18.91 -3.48
N ASP A 378 -36.99 18.62 -2.63
CA ASP A 378 -37.75 17.37 -2.45
C ASP A 378 -37.04 16.00 -2.41
N ASP A 379 -37.42 15.22 -1.38
CA ASP A 379 -37.33 13.75 -1.39
C ASP A 379 -38.13 13.15 -2.56
N ASP A 380 -37.56 12.18 -3.28
CA ASP A 380 -38.34 11.22 -4.07
C ASP A 380 -37.76 9.80 -3.90
N ASP A 381 -38.62 8.85 -3.54
CA ASP A 381 -38.27 7.45 -3.21
C ASP A 381 -38.39 6.55 -4.44
N ASP A 382 -37.25 6.15 -5.04
CA ASP A 382 -37.25 5.09 -6.05
C ASP A 382 -36.16 4.03 -5.82
N SER A 383 -36.58 2.88 -5.29
CA SER A 383 -35.72 1.72 -5.04
C SER A 383 -35.32 1.00 -6.34
N LYS A 384 -34.02 0.98 -6.68
CA LYS A 384 -33.40 0.05 -7.66
C LYS A 384 -31.98 -0.39 -7.25
N GLU A 385 -31.47 -1.41 -7.94
CA GLU A 385 -30.25 -2.16 -7.60
C GLU A 385 -28.93 -1.52 -8.05
N LYS A 386 -27.89 -1.77 -7.23
CA LYS A 386 -26.45 -1.89 -7.58
C LYS A 386 -25.68 -0.64 -8.03
N GLY A 387 -24.39 -0.65 -7.70
CA GLY A 387 -23.41 0.41 -7.97
C GLY A 387 -22.02 0.00 -7.50
N GLU A 388 -21.43 -0.97 -8.19
CA GLU A 388 -20.00 -1.33 -8.06
C GLU A 388 -19.16 -0.24 -8.74
N VAL A 389 -18.02 0.15 -8.16
CA VAL A 389 -17.14 1.20 -8.72
C VAL A 389 -15.69 0.76 -8.60
N ASP A 390 -15.28 0.00 -9.59
CA ASP A 390 -13.94 -0.54 -9.78
C ASP A 390 -12.93 0.54 -10.21
N GLU A 391 -11.77 0.11 -10.71
CA GLU A 391 -11.07 0.88 -11.73
C GLU A 391 -12.02 1.11 -12.94
N PRO A 392 -11.72 2.02 -13.88
CA PRO A 392 -12.38 1.97 -15.18
C PRO A 392 -11.94 0.69 -15.91
N GLU A 393 -12.52 -0.46 -15.54
CA GLU A 393 -12.39 -1.71 -16.28
C GLU A 393 -12.75 -1.37 -17.72
N PHE A 394 -11.79 -1.52 -18.62
CA PHE A 394 -11.97 -1.17 -20.02
C PHE A 394 -12.80 -2.25 -20.70
N VAL A 395 -14.08 -2.35 -20.32
CA VAL A 395 -15.01 -3.42 -20.72
C VAL A 395 -14.97 -3.57 -22.23
N THR A 396 -14.33 -4.64 -22.66
CA THR A 396 -14.14 -4.99 -24.06
C THR A 396 -15.51 -5.28 -24.68
N PRO A 397 -15.92 -4.52 -25.71
CA PRO A 397 -17.16 -4.78 -26.42
C PRO A 397 -17.21 -6.22 -26.93
N GLN A 398 -18.40 -6.80 -26.95
CA GLN A 398 -18.63 -8.16 -27.44
C GLN A 398 -19.68 -8.06 -28.53
N ASP A 399 -19.29 -8.32 -29.79
CA ASP A 399 -20.21 -8.50 -30.92
C ASP A 399 -19.98 -9.90 -31.46
N GLU A 400 -21.00 -10.75 -31.43
CA GLU A 400 -20.93 -12.14 -31.91
C GLU A 400 -20.52 -12.20 -33.39
N LYS A 401 -20.79 -11.14 -34.18
CA LYS A 401 -20.35 -11.02 -35.58
C LYS A 401 -18.82 -11.03 -35.74
N TRP A 402 -18.08 -10.70 -34.69
CA TRP A 402 -16.61 -10.78 -34.73
C TRP A 402 -16.08 -12.23 -34.69
N LEU A 403 -16.94 -13.20 -34.34
CA LEU A 403 -16.68 -14.64 -34.44
C LEU A 403 -17.07 -15.24 -35.81
N GLU A 404 -17.89 -14.54 -36.62
CA GLU A 404 -18.30 -15.02 -37.94
C GLU A 404 -17.07 -15.25 -38.84
N GLY A 405 -16.99 -16.45 -39.43
CA GLY A 405 -15.87 -16.86 -40.28
C GLY A 405 -14.59 -17.26 -39.53
N LEU A 406 -14.57 -17.28 -38.19
CA LEU A 406 -13.48 -17.83 -37.39
C LEU A 406 -13.87 -19.19 -36.80
N ASP A 407 -13.36 -20.27 -37.40
CA ASP A 407 -13.34 -21.58 -36.75
C ASP A 407 -12.36 -21.54 -35.56
N LEU A 408 -12.87 -21.83 -34.37
CA LEU A 408 -12.13 -21.87 -33.10
C LEU A 408 -12.14 -23.28 -32.46
N ASP A 409 -12.82 -24.26 -33.06
CA ASP A 409 -13.04 -25.60 -32.49
C ASP A 409 -11.82 -26.53 -32.70
N ASP A 410 -11.01 -26.26 -33.73
CA ASP A 410 -9.74 -26.94 -34.00
C ASP A 410 -8.56 -26.44 -33.13
N ILE A 411 -8.76 -25.41 -32.31
CA ILE A 411 -7.67 -24.73 -31.58
C ILE A 411 -7.37 -25.47 -30.26
N GLU A 412 -6.50 -26.47 -30.36
CA GLU A 412 -6.01 -27.23 -29.21
C GLU A 412 -5.34 -26.34 -28.14
N GLY A 413 -5.72 -26.57 -26.88
CA GLY A 413 -5.11 -25.95 -25.70
C GLY A 413 -6.08 -25.83 -24.53
N ARG A 414 -5.60 -25.34 -23.39
CA ARG A 414 -6.44 -25.07 -22.22
C ARG A 414 -6.25 -23.65 -21.70
N VAL A 415 -7.30 -23.08 -21.13
CA VAL A 415 -7.24 -21.83 -20.37
C VAL A 415 -6.34 -22.04 -19.13
N ARG A 416 -5.46 -21.08 -18.84
CA ARG A 416 -4.52 -21.13 -17.71
C ARG A 416 -4.88 -20.10 -16.64
N PRO A 417 -4.62 -20.33 -15.34
CA PRO A 417 -4.77 -19.29 -14.32
C PRO A 417 -3.86 -18.08 -14.60
N VAL A 418 -4.31 -16.90 -14.21
CA VAL A 418 -3.51 -15.65 -14.20
C VAL A 418 -2.19 -15.88 -13.45
N GLY A 419 -1.08 -15.39 -14.00
CA GLY A 419 0.24 -15.50 -13.37
C GLY A 419 0.83 -16.92 -13.29
N SER A 420 0.32 -17.88 -14.07
CA SER A 420 0.79 -19.28 -14.07
C SER A 420 2.22 -19.50 -14.59
N GLY A 421 2.86 -18.49 -15.18
CA GLY A 421 4.22 -18.55 -15.75
C GLY A 421 5.35 -17.95 -14.89
N ILE A 422 5.39 -18.19 -13.57
CA ILE A 422 6.42 -17.59 -12.70
C ILE A 422 7.81 -18.23 -12.93
N CYS A 423 8.71 -17.52 -13.62
CA CYS A 423 10.04 -18.00 -14.04
C CYS A 423 11.06 -18.35 -12.93
N LYS A 424 10.65 -18.49 -11.66
CA LYS A 424 11.56 -18.70 -10.52
C LYS A 424 12.11 -20.13 -10.38
N LYS A 425 11.63 -21.12 -11.17
CA LYS A 425 12.02 -22.55 -11.03
C LYS A 425 12.04 -23.42 -12.30
N ALA A 426 11.53 -22.95 -13.44
CA ALA A 426 11.38 -23.80 -14.64
C ALA A 426 12.69 -23.87 -15.46
N LYS A 427 12.88 -24.94 -16.24
CA LYS A 427 14.07 -25.14 -17.10
C LYS A 427 14.03 -24.39 -18.42
N CYS A 428 12.84 -24.28 -19.02
CA CYS A 428 12.56 -23.57 -20.27
C CYS A 428 13.53 -23.93 -21.42
N ASP A 429 13.59 -25.23 -21.69
CA ASP A 429 14.36 -25.91 -22.74
C ASP A 429 13.44 -26.56 -23.79
N GLY A 430 12.16 -26.17 -23.83
CA GLY A 430 11.10 -26.80 -24.63
C GLY A 430 10.36 -27.96 -23.95
N SER A 431 10.76 -28.40 -22.74
CA SER A 431 10.15 -29.55 -22.04
C SER A 431 9.13 -29.22 -20.94
N ASP A 432 9.00 -27.95 -20.51
CA ASP A 432 8.07 -27.52 -19.44
C ASP A 432 7.25 -26.27 -19.85
N ASN A 433 6.75 -26.29 -21.10
CA ASN A 433 6.03 -25.17 -21.74
C ASN A 433 4.65 -24.88 -21.09
N GLU A 434 4.24 -25.70 -20.12
CA GLU A 434 3.08 -25.45 -19.25
C GLU A 434 3.39 -24.45 -18.11
N ARG A 435 4.67 -24.26 -17.76
CA ARG A 435 5.12 -23.41 -16.63
C ARG A 435 6.08 -22.29 -17.02
N CYS A 436 6.63 -22.34 -18.23
CA CYS A 436 7.48 -21.29 -18.78
C CYS A 436 6.67 -20.14 -19.37
N PHE A 437 7.22 -18.94 -19.23
CA PHE A 437 6.76 -17.72 -19.90
C PHE A 437 7.52 -17.57 -21.23
N GLU A 438 6.93 -16.99 -22.27
CA GLU A 438 7.59 -16.78 -23.58
C GLU A 438 8.97 -16.10 -23.44
N THR A 439 9.06 -15.03 -22.66
CA THR A 439 10.30 -14.27 -22.40
C THR A 439 11.33 -15.00 -21.54
N CYS A 440 10.96 -16.12 -20.93
CA CYS A 440 11.82 -16.90 -20.01
C CYS A 440 12.35 -18.21 -20.62
N GLY A 441 12.14 -18.46 -21.92
CA GLY A 441 12.70 -19.61 -22.65
C GLY A 441 11.67 -20.56 -23.27
N ASN A 442 10.39 -20.18 -23.38
CA ASN A 442 9.52 -20.83 -24.35
C ASN A 442 10.04 -20.47 -25.75
N MET A 443 10.44 -21.47 -26.55
CA MET A 443 11.12 -21.21 -27.83
C MET A 443 10.22 -20.41 -28.78
N ALA A 444 10.68 -19.24 -29.23
CA ALA A 444 9.98 -18.44 -30.22
C ALA A 444 9.72 -19.27 -31.48
N THR A 445 8.49 -19.24 -31.99
CA THR A 445 8.12 -19.91 -33.22
C THR A 445 8.70 -19.15 -34.42
N ALA A 446 8.82 -19.81 -35.58
CA ALA A 446 9.33 -19.17 -36.79
C ALA A 446 8.45 -17.99 -37.29
N ASP A 447 7.21 -17.88 -36.80
CA ASP A 447 6.27 -16.80 -37.11
C ASP A 447 6.35 -15.62 -36.10
N ASP A 448 7.01 -15.80 -34.95
CA ASP A 448 7.10 -14.77 -33.89
C ASP A 448 8.16 -13.71 -34.23
N ILE A 449 7.77 -12.43 -34.20
CA ILE A 449 8.69 -11.31 -34.44
C ILE A 449 9.43 -10.98 -33.15
N TYR A 450 10.53 -11.71 -32.90
CA TYR A 450 11.34 -11.59 -31.68
C TYR A 450 12.48 -10.56 -31.78
N GLY A 451 12.95 -10.22 -33.00
CA GLY A 451 14.02 -9.25 -33.21
C GLY A 451 14.36 -9.02 -34.69
N CYS A 452 15.27 -8.08 -34.94
CA CYS A 452 15.70 -7.71 -36.29
C CYS A 452 16.60 -8.80 -36.92
N PRO A 453 16.24 -9.40 -38.08
CA PRO A 453 17.11 -10.36 -38.78
C PRO A 453 18.33 -9.71 -39.45
N SER A 454 18.30 -8.40 -39.70
CA SER A 454 19.45 -7.65 -40.23
C SER A 454 20.36 -7.18 -39.11
N GLU A 455 21.66 -7.51 -39.19
CA GLU A 455 22.68 -6.93 -38.30
C GLU A 455 22.60 -5.40 -38.27
N ARG A 456 22.96 -4.81 -37.12
CA ARG A 456 22.97 -3.35 -36.90
C ARG A 456 21.64 -2.67 -37.22
N THR A 457 20.52 -3.37 -37.15
CA THR A 457 19.17 -2.79 -37.24
C THR A 457 18.48 -2.93 -35.89
N TRP A 458 17.78 -1.89 -35.45
CA TRP A 458 17.09 -1.86 -34.14
C TRP A 458 15.69 -1.27 -34.29
N ALA A 459 14.68 -1.98 -33.77
CA ALA A 459 13.32 -1.48 -33.69
C ALA A 459 13.03 -0.93 -32.29
N LEU A 460 12.57 0.32 -32.19
CA LEU A 460 12.00 0.84 -30.94
C LEU A 460 10.51 0.53 -30.91
N THR A 461 10.04 0.00 -29.79
CA THR A 461 8.65 -0.40 -29.55
C THR A 461 8.17 0.19 -28.23
N PHE A 462 6.99 0.80 -28.22
CA PHE A 462 6.37 1.39 -27.03
C PHE A 462 4.95 0.85 -26.88
N ASP A 463 4.60 0.41 -25.69
CA ASP A 463 3.34 -0.27 -25.39
C ASP A 463 2.40 0.66 -24.57
N ASP A 464 1.24 0.14 -24.15
CA ASP A 464 0.18 0.75 -23.31
C ASP A 464 -0.45 2.09 -23.77
N GLY A 465 0.16 2.80 -24.71
CA GLY A 465 -0.36 4.06 -25.24
C GLY A 465 -1.61 3.91 -26.11
N PRO A 466 -2.11 5.02 -26.70
CA PRO A 466 -1.65 6.40 -26.53
C PRO A 466 -2.01 6.99 -25.15
N SER A 467 -1.19 7.93 -24.69
CA SER A 467 -1.52 8.79 -23.54
C SER A 467 -1.06 10.22 -23.81
N ASN A 468 -1.33 11.16 -22.89
CA ASN A 468 -0.85 12.54 -23.00
C ASN A 468 0.69 12.62 -23.15
N PHE A 469 1.44 11.70 -22.54
CA PHE A 469 2.89 11.62 -22.66
C PHE A 469 3.38 11.19 -24.06
N THR A 470 2.55 10.45 -24.82
CA THR A 470 2.88 10.06 -26.19
C THR A 470 3.11 11.28 -27.09
N ILE A 471 2.49 12.44 -26.80
CA ILE A 471 2.72 13.69 -27.53
C ILE A 471 4.19 14.15 -27.43
N GLU A 472 4.80 14.02 -26.25
CA GLU A 472 6.21 14.36 -26.02
C GLU A 472 7.15 13.34 -26.66
N LEU A 473 6.86 12.04 -26.54
CA LEU A 473 7.61 10.98 -27.21
C LEU A 473 7.65 11.17 -28.73
N LEU A 474 6.52 11.52 -29.34
CA LEU A 474 6.45 11.86 -30.77
C LEU A 474 7.31 13.09 -31.10
N ASN A 475 7.33 14.14 -30.26
CA ASN A 475 8.22 15.28 -30.45
C ASN A 475 9.71 14.89 -30.42
N ILE A 476 10.09 13.94 -29.56
CA ILE A 476 11.45 13.41 -29.46
C ILE A 476 11.81 12.60 -30.71
N LEU A 477 10.93 11.70 -31.16
CA LEU A 477 11.14 10.88 -32.36
C LEU A 477 11.20 11.72 -33.65
N ASP A 478 10.33 12.74 -33.76
CA ASP A 478 10.36 13.72 -34.86
C ASP A 478 11.68 14.49 -34.86
N LYS A 479 12.09 15.07 -33.71
CA LYS A 479 13.36 15.80 -33.56
C LYS A 479 14.59 14.93 -33.83
N ALA A 480 14.53 13.65 -33.48
CA ALA A 480 15.60 12.69 -33.75
C ALA A 480 15.61 12.17 -35.19
N ASN A 481 14.54 12.40 -35.97
CA ASN A 481 14.23 11.69 -37.21
C ASN A 481 14.38 10.17 -37.06
N VAL A 482 13.56 9.59 -36.19
CA VAL A 482 13.48 8.15 -35.91
C VAL A 482 12.04 7.69 -36.08
N LYS A 483 11.82 6.48 -36.58
CA LYS A 483 10.51 5.82 -36.62
C LYS A 483 10.50 4.64 -35.67
N ALA A 484 9.38 4.45 -34.99
CA ALA A 484 9.18 3.47 -33.93
C ALA A 484 7.82 2.79 -34.10
N THR A 485 7.57 1.77 -33.29
CA THR A 485 6.31 1.02 -33.25
C THR A 485 5.55 1.36 -31.97
N PHE A 486 4.25 1.57 -32.06
CA PHE A 486 3.36 1.80 -30.93
C PHE A 486 2.35 0.66 -30.85
N CYS A 487 2.46 -0.20 -29.85
CA CYS A 487 1.45 -1.22 -29.56
C CYS A 487 0.41 -0.56 -28.66
N VAL A 488 -0.78 -0.27 -29.20
CA VAL A 488 -1.77 0.56 -28.51
C VAL A 488 -2.91 -0.25 -27.93
N MET A 489 -3.36 0.12 -26.73
CA MET A 489 -4.59 -0.39 -26.14
C MET A 489 -5.80 0.17 -26.90
N GLY A 490 -6.79 -0.67 -27.19
CA GLY A 490 -8.00 -0.27 -27.90
C GLY A 490 -8.84 0.79 -27.18
N ALA A 491 -8.94 0.70 -25.85
CA ALA A 491 -9.62 1.72 -25.07
C ALA A 491 -8.92 3.10 -25.14
N HIS A 492 -7.60 3.12 -24.99
CA HIS A 492 -6.80 4.34 -25.18
C HIS A 492 -6.83 4.85 -26.62
N ALA A 493 -6.88 3.96 -27.62
CA ALA A 493 -7.03 4.33 -29.03
C ALA A 493 -8.36 5.04 -29.32
N LYS A 494 -9.44 4.58 -28.68
CA LYS A 494 -10.76 5.20 -28.71
C LYS A 494 -10.81 6.54 -27.97
N GLN A 495 -10.02 6.69 -26.90
CA GLN A 495 -9.94 7.92 -26.10
C GLN A 495 -9.07 9.02 -26.75
N TYR A 496 -7.95 8.65 -27.40
CA TYR A 496 -6.99 9.60 -27.97
C TYR A 496 -6.71 9.37 -29.48
N PRO A 497 -7.73 9.30 -30.35
CA PRO A 497 -7.56 8.93 -31.76
C PRO A 497 -6.64 9.89 -32.54
N GLU A 498 -6.67 11.19 -32.23
CA GLU A 498 -5.79 12.18 -32.87
C GLU A 498 -4.28 11.96 -32.55
N ILE A 499 -3.94 11.32 -31.43
CA ILE A 499 -2.54 10.99 -31.09
C ILE A 499 -2.04 9.85 -31.98
N ILE A 500 -2.85 8.78 -32.16
CA ILE A 500 -2.52 7.67 -33.08
C ILE A 500 -2.44 8.19 -34.52
N LYS A 501 -3.39 9.04 -34.91
CA LYS A 501 -3.46 9.69 -36.23
C LYS A 501 -2.27 10.62 -36.48
N ARG A 502 -1.72 11.29 -35.45
CA ARG A 502 -0.41 11.95 -35.55
C ARG A 502 0.71 10.93 -35.75
N ALA A 503 0.80 9.90 -34.91
CA ALA A 503 1.88 8.91 -34.97
C ALA A 503 1.95 8.19 -36.33
N TYR A 504 0.81 7.77 -36.86
CA TYR A 504 0.69 7.15 -38.17
C TYR A 504 1.07 8.12 -39.31
N LYS A 505 0.59 9.37 -39.28
CA LYS A 505 1.00 10.42 -40.24
C LYS A 505 2.49 10.77 -40.16
N ALA A 506 3.11 10.63 -39.00
CA ALA A 506 4.55 10.77 -38.82
C ALA A 506 5.35 9.57 -39.37
N GLY A 507 4.70 8.53 -39.89
CA GLY A 507 5.34 7.33 -40.43
C GLY A 507 5.80 6.34 -39.35
N HIS A 508 5.10 6.29 -38.21
CA HIS A 508 5.31 5.26 -37.21
C HIS A 508 4.37 4.06 -37.44
N GLN A 509 4.80 2.88 -37.03
CA GLN A 509 3.97 1.68 -37.08
C GLN A 509 3.00 1.68 -35.89
N ILE A 510 1.71 1.51 -36.14
CA ILE A 510 0.71 1.20 -35.12
C ILE A 510 0.48 -0.32 -35.08
N ALA A 511 0.49 -0.92 -33.89
CA ALA A 511 0.22 -2.32 -33.62
C ALA A 511 -0.88 -2.43 -32.54
N SER A 512 -1.52 -3.58 -32.41
CA SER A 512 -2.47 -3.84 -31.32
C SER A 512 -1.74 -4.21 -30.01
N HIS A 513 -2.33 -3.84 -28.88
CA HIS A 513 -1.96 -4.36 -27.55
C HIS A 513 -3.21 -4.78 -26.76
N THR A 514 -4.18 -5.43 -27.43
CA THR A 514 -5.54 -5.76 -26.92
C THR A 514 -6.37 -4.52 -26.56
N TYR A 515 -7.58 -4.67 -26.03
CA TYR A 515 -8.48 -3.56 -25.71
C TYR A 515 -8.35 -3.15 -24.25
N SER A 516 -8.30 -4.14 -23.35
CA SER A 516 -8.28 -3.97 -21.89
C SER A 516 -6.96 -4.31 -21.19
N HIS A 517 -5.94 -4.79 -21.93
CA HIS A 517 -4.68 -5.35 -21.40
C HIS A 517 -4.86 -6.57 -20.45
N PRO A 518 -5.60 -7.64 -20.86
CA PRO A 518 -5.80 -8.82 -20.01
C PRO A 518 -4.75 -9.92 -20.26
N HIS A 519 -4.58 -10.80 -19.27
CA HIS A 519 -3.80 -12.03 -19.38
C HIS A 519 -4.43 -13.01 -20.40
N LEU A 520 -4.03 -12.96 -21.67
CA LEU A 520 -4.65 -13.71 -22.77
C LEU A 520 -4.69 -15.23 -22.52
N MET A 521 -3.70 -15.80 -21.84
CA MET A 521 -3.72 -17.23 -21.50
C MET A 521 -4.87 -17.64 -20.56
N SER A 522 -5.45 -16.70 -19.81
CA SER A 522 -6.60 -16.91 -18.91
C SER A 522 -7.97 -16.63 -19.54
N LEU A 523 -8.01 -16.17 -20.79
CA LEU A 523 -9.25 -15.94 -21.53
C LEU A 523 -9.65 -17.17 -22.38
N SER A 524 -10.95 -17.33 -22.62
CA SER A 524 -11.47 -18.26 -23.64
C SER A 524 -11.17 -17.77 -25.06
N ASN A 525 -11.36 -18.62 -26.07
CA ASN A 525 -10.93 -18.31 -27.45
C ASN A 525 -11.71 -17.09 -27.99
N GLU A 526 -13.02 -17.05 -27.74
CA GLU A 526 -13.94 -15.97 -28.11
C GLU A 526 -13.57 -14.63 -27.45
N LYS A 527 -13.22 -14.64 -26.15
CA LYS A 527 -12.78 -13.43 -25.44
C LYS A 527 -11.47 -12.86 -26.01
N ILE A 528 -10.56 -13.72 -26.47
CA ILE A 528 -9.33 -13.28 -27.17
C ILE A 528 -9.70 -12.62 -28.51
N VAL A 529 -10.68 -13.16 -29.26
CA VAL A 529 -11.18 -12.53 -30.49
C VAL A 529 -11.76 -11.14 -30.22
N TYR A 530 -12.57 -10.99 -29.17
CA TYR A 530 -13.18 -9.71 -28.78
C TYR A 530 -12.13 -8.65 -28.42
N GLU A 531 -11.11 -9.00 -27.62
CA GLU A 531 -9.97 -8.12 -27.27
C GLU A 531 -9.22 -7.59 -28.50
N VAL A 532 -9.06 -8.42 -29.52
CA VAL A 532 -8.32 -8.06 -30.73
C VAL A 532 -9.18 -7.23 -31.67
N ARG A 533 -10.46 -7.60 -31.87
CA ARG A 533 -11.38 -6.92 -32.81
C ARG A 533 -11.84 -5.55 -32.31
N ALA A 534 -12.09 -5.38 -31.01
CA ALA A 534 -12.40 -4.06 -30.44
C ALA A 534 -11.23 -3.07 -30.66
N THR A 535 -9.99 -3.53 -30.59
CA THR A 535 -8.79 -2.73 -30.87
C THR A 535 -8.56 -2.52 -32.37
N GLU A 536 -8.87 -3.52 -33.20
CA GLU A 536 -8.89 -3.38 -34.66
C GLU A 536 -9.83 -2.25 -35.09
N GLU A 537 -11.05 -2.20 -34.57
CA GLU A 537 -12.02 -1.14 -34.85
C GLU A 537 -11.60 0.22 -34.29
N ALA A 538 -11.09 0.30 -33.06
CA ALA A 538 -10.62 1.55 -32.47
C ALA A 538 -9.46 2.18 -33.27
N ILE A 539 -8.49 1.36 -33.70
CA ILE A 539 -7.38 1.82 -34.55
C ILE A 539 -7.89 2.20 -35.94
N LYS A 540 -8.74 1.38 -36.55
CA LYS A 540 -9.34 1.67 -37.87
C LYS A 540 -10.18 2.95 -37.87
N ALA A 541 -10.88 3.27 -36.78
CA ALA A 541 -11.59 4.54 -36.62
C ALA A 541 -10.64 5.75 -36.54
N ALA A 542 -9.44 5.58 -35.94
CA ALA A 542 -8.44 6.64 -35.83
C ALA A 542 -7.64 6.87 -37.13
N ILE A 543 -7.30 5.82 -37.89
CA ILE A 543 -6.36 5.89 -39.03
C ILE A 543 -6.82 5.26 -40.35
N GLY A 544 -8.05 4.72 -40.43
CA GLY A 544 -8.64 4.11 -41.62
C GLY A 544 -8.20 2.68 -41.94
N VAL A 545 -7.01 2.27 -41.46
CA VAL A 545 -6.41 0.95 -41.71
C VAL A 545 -6.34 0.10 -40.44
N LYS A 546 -6.29 -1.23 -40.62
CA LYS A 546 -6.17 -2.20 -39.51
C LYS A 546 -4.69 -2.48 -39.18
N PRO A 547 -4.30 -2.73 -37.93
CA PRO A 547 -2.97 -3.28 -37.61
C PRO A 547 -2.86 -4.75 -38.04
N ARG A 548 -1.68 -5.20 -38.48
CA ARG A 548 -1.36 -6.63 -38.73
C ARG A 548 -0.34 -7.21 -37.74
N TYR A 549 0.01 -6.44 -36.73
CA TYR A 549 0.96 -6.78 -35.67
C TYR A 549 0.24 -6.61 -34.33
N ILE A 550 0.46 -7.53 -33.39
CA ILE A 550 -0.03 -7.46 -32.02
C ILE A 550 1.08 -7.85 -31.05
N ARG A 551 1.25 -7.10 -29.96
CA ARG A 551 2.00 -7.56 -28.80
C ARG A 551 1.01 -8.15 -27.79
N PRO A 552 1.17 -9.39 -27.30
CA PRO A 552 0.40 -9.91 -26.18
C PRO A 552 0.69 -9.10 -24.90
N PRO A 553 -0.33 -8.69 -24.11
CA PRO A 553 -0.16 -8.15 -22.76
C PRO A 553 0.77 -9.01 -21.91
N TYR A 554 1.65 -8.36 -21.14
CA TYR A 554 2.73 -8.99 -20.36
C TYR A 554 3.74 -9.84 -21.16
N GLY A 555 3.49 -10.15 -22.43
CA GLY A 555 4.20 -11.16 -23.23
C GLY A 555 3.58 -12.56 -23.15
N GLU A 556 2.37 -12.73 -22.62
CA GLU A 556 1.71 -14.04 -22.46
C GLU A 556 1.04 -14.51 -23.76
N ALA A 557 1.65 -15.48 -24.46
CA ALA A 557 1.04 -16.10 -25.63
C ALA A 557 1.56 -17.53 -25.90
N ASP A 558 0.85 -18.52 -25.36
CA ASP A 558 1.10 -19.92 -25.69
C ASP A 558 0.58 -20.32 -27.09
N ALA A 559 0.73 -21.60 -27.45
CA ALA A 559 0.33 -22.11 -28.75
C ALA A 559 -1.17 -21.92 -29.07
N ARG A 560 -2.05 -21.88 -28.06
CA ARG A 560 -3.49 -21.60 -28.24
C ARG A 560 -3.69 -20.14 -28.61
N VAL A 561 -3.14 -19.22 -27.82
CA VAL A 561 -3.19 -17.78 -28.08
C VAL A 561 -2.60 -17.44 -29.45
N LYS A 562 -1.42 -17.97 -29.78
CA LYS A 562 -0.76 -17.73 -31.08
C LYS A 562 -1.56 -18.27 -32.26
N SER A 563 -2.21 -19.42 -32.12
CA SER A 563 -3.07 -19.98 -33.17
C SER A 563 -4.29 -19.10 -33.45
N ILE A 564 -4.95 -18.57 -32.41
CA ILE A 564 -6.05 -17.61 -32.55
C ILE A 564 -5.57 -16.36 -33.29
N LEU A 565 -4.49 -15.73 -32.81
CA LEU A 565 -3.94 -14.51 -33.40
C LEU A 565 -3.54 -14.71 -34.88
N LYS A 566 -2.95 -15.88 -35.20
CA LYS A 566 -2.60 -16.26 -36.57
C LYS A 566 -3.82 -16.46 -37.47
N LYS A 567 -4.89 -17.12 -37.00
CA LYS A 567 -6.18 -17.21 -37.72
C LYS A 567 -6.82 -15.85 -37.95
N MET A 568 -6.66 -14.92 -37.01
CA MET A 568 -7.11 -13.53 -37.16
C MET A 568 -6.23 -12.68 -38.09
N GLY A 569 -5.15 -13.22 -38.66
CA GLY A 569 -4.26 -12.54 -39.60
C GLY A 569 -3.14 -11.71 -38.96
N TYR A 570 -2.95 -11.82 -37.65
CA TYR A 570 -1.95 -11.05 -36.89
C TYR A 570 -0.59 -11.77 -36.77
N LYS A 571 0.47 -10.96 -36.73
CA LYS A 571 1.81 -11.36 -36.34
C LYS A 571 2.08 -11.03 -34.86
N THR A 572 2.57 -11.98 -34.09
CA THR A 572 3.01 -11.77 -32.71
C THR A 572 4.29 -10.92 -32.68
N LEU A 573 4.27 -9.80 -31.98
CA LEU A 573 5.41 -8.90 -31.77
C LEU A 573 5.94 -9.02 -30.34
N MET A 574 7.02 -9.77 -30.18
CA MET A 574 7.72 -9.97 -28.91
C MET A 574 8.85 -8.95 -28.76
N TRP A 575 9.85 -9.26 -27.94
CA TRP A 575 11.06 -8.46 -27.76
C TRP A 575 12.24 -9.35 -27.35
N ASN A 576 13.45 -9.03 -27.82
CA ASN A 576 14.71 -9.68 -27.43
C ASN A 576 15.53 -8.89 -26.40
N VAL A 577 15.15 -7.64 -26.14
CA VAL A 577 15.76 -6.76 -25.14
C VAL A 577 14.64 -6.08 -24.38
N ASP A 578 14.47 -6.47 -23.12
CA ASP A 578 13.59 -5.80 -22.17
C ASP A 578 14.40 -4.72 -21.41
N PRO A 579 14.10 -3.42 -21.57
CA PRO A 579 14.72 -2.39 -20.72
C PRO A 579 14.25 -2.50 -19.26
N THR A 580 13.14 -3.22 -19.02
CA THR A 580 12.41 -3.30 -17.76
C THR A 580 12.03 -1.91 -17.24
N ASP A 581 11.61 -1.00 -18.13
CA ASP A 581 11.35 0.41 -17.80
C ASP A 581 10.11 0.57 -16.90
N TYR A 582 9.08 -0.24 -17.11
CA TYR A 582 7.98 -0.49 -16.15
C TYR A 582 8.46 -0.96 -14.75
N ASN A 583 9.68 -1.50 -14.66
CA ASN A 583 10.26 -2.14 -13.48
C ASN A 583 11.37 -1.30 -12.82
N VAL A 584 11.67 -0.09 -13.33
CA VAL A 584 12.76 0.78 -12.83
C VAL A 584 12.52 1.24 -11.38
N HIS A 585 11.29 1.11 -10.86
CA HIS A 585 10.95 1.30 -9.45
C HIS A 585 11.48 0.19 -8.53
N MET A 586 11.49 -1.06 -9.01
CA MET A 586 11.74 -2.26 -8.19
C MET A 586 13.23 -2.67 -8.16
N LEU A 587 13.99 -2.24 -9.17
CA LEU A 587 15.41 -2.57 -9.31
C LEU A 587 16.27 -1.31 -9.12
N LYS A 588 17.03 -1.25 -8.01
CA LYS A 588 18.14 -0.27 -7.84
C LYS A 588 19.16 -0.30 -8.98
N ASP A 589 19.22 -1.44 -9.68
CA ASP A 589 20.04 -1.71 -10.85
C ASP A 589 19.29 -1.51 -12.19
N GLY A 590 18.06 -0.97 -12.23
CA GLY A 590 17.29 -0.84 -13.48
C GLY A 590 18.04 -0.06 -14.56
N ALA A 591 18.47 1.16 -14.22
CA ALA A 591 19.39 1.93 -15.05
C ALA A 591 20.70 1.17 -15.33
N GLN A 592 21.25 0.43 -14.36
CA GLN A 592 22.47 -0.37 -14.53
C GLN A 592 22.30 -1.65 -15.37
N ARG A 593 21.07 -2.09 -15.66
CA ARG A 593 20.77 -3.23 -16.54
C ARG A 593 20.63 -2.76 -17.98
N ILE A 594 19.96 -1.63 -18.19
CA ILE A 594 20.05 -0.85 -19.43
C ILE A 594 21.53 -0.52 -19.71
N GLN A 595 22.31 -0.12 -18.69
CA GLN A 595 23.76 0.09 -18.80
C GLN A 595 24.55 -1.19 -19.13
N ARG A 596 24.16 -2.37 -18.64
CA ARG A 596 24.83 -3.64 -18.96
C ARG A 596 24.44 -4.20 -20.34
N ALA A 597 23.36 -3.70 -20.94
CA ALA A 597 23.10 -3.85 -22.38
C ALA A 597 23.82 -2.76 -23.22
N PHE A 598 24.10 -1.60 -22.62
CA PHE A 598 24.72 -0.44 -23.25
C PHE A 598 25.84 0.15 -22.40
N ASP A 599 27.02 -0.47 -22.45
CA ASP A 599 28.21 0.06 -21.77
C ASP A 599 28.46 1.54 -22.13
N ASP A 600 28.80 2.31 -21.09
CA ASP A 600 28.97 3.77 -20.98
C ASP A 600 27.76 4.67 -21.34
N ILE A 601 27.15 5.30 -20.31
CA ILE A 601 26.53 6.67 -20.25
C ILE A 601 25.81 6.86 -18.89
N ALA A 602 26.13 7.91 -18.13
CA ALA A 602 25.67 8.09 -16.75
C ALA A 602 24.17 8.46 -16.57
N ALA A 603 23.68 8.23 -15.35
CA ALA A 603 22.28 8.22 -14.92
C ALA A 603 21.53 9.57 -14.99
N ASP A 604 20.20 9.50 -14.94
CA ASP A 604 19.35 10.35 -14.09
C ASP A 604 17.94 9.73 -13.92
N LEU A 605 17.09 10.28 -13.03
CA LEU A 605 15.89 9.60 -12.49
C LEU A 605 14.50 10.06 -13.01
N TYR A 606 13.58 9.11 -13.00
CA TYR A 606 12.12 9.13 -13.13
C TYR A 606 11.33 9.91 -14.19
N GLN A 607 11.93 10.74 -15.04
CA GLN A 607 11.32 11.07 -16.36
C GLN A 607 11.57 9.97 -17.42
N THR A 608 11.79 8.72 -17.01
CA THR A 608 12.91 7.93 -17.56
C THR A 608 12.64 6.90 -18.64
N SER A 609 11.41 6.63 -19.08
CA SER A 609 11.25 5.93 -20.37
C SER A 609 11.46 6.96 -21.50
N ILE A 610 10.49 7.86 -21.69
CA ILE A 610 10.51 8.91 -22.72
C ILE A 610 11.75 9.82 -22.63
N GLY A 611 12.16 10.25 -21.43
CA GLY A 611 13.33 11.09 -21.24
C GLY A 611 14.68 10.39 -21.46
N GLN A 612 14.73 9.05 -21.49
CA GLN A 612 15.92 8.30 -21.91
C GLN A 612 15.95 8.00 -23.41
N VAL A 613 14.82 8.05 -24.13
CA VAL A 613 14.77 7.82 -25.59
C VAL A 613 15.82 8.65 -26.37
N PRO A 614 16.10 9.94 -26.06
CA PRO A 614 17.21 10.66 -26.70
C PRO A 614 18.58 10.00 -26.49
N LYS A 615 18.92 9.61 -25.25
CA LYS A 615 20.18 8.94 -24.90
C LYS A 615 20.28 7.56 -25.58
N ILE A 616 19.18 6.81 -25.62
CA ILE A 616 19.09 5.48 -26.26
C ILE A 616 19.30 5.59 -27.77
N ILE A 617 18.67 6.56 -28.43
CA ILE A 617 18.86 6.84 -29.86
C ILE A 617 20.30 7.23 -30.17
N GLU A 618 20.92 8.06 -29.32
CA GLU A 618 22.33 8.46 -29.45
C GLU A 618 23.29 7.27 -29.28
N ALA A 619 23.11 6.45 -28.24
CA ALA A 619 23.92 5.26 -27.98
C ALA A 619 23.79 4.17 -29.07
N LEU A 620 22.59 3.99 -29.63
CA LEU A 620 22.37 3.09 -30.76
C LEU A 620 23.05 3.63 -32.03
N ARG A 621 22.93 4.94 -32.31
CA ARG A 621 23.59 5.57 -33.47
C ARG A 621 25.11 5.57 -33.36
N SER A 622 25.69 5.82 -32.18
CA SER A 622 27.14 5.79 -31.98
C SER A 622 27.74 4.39 -32.14
N LYS A 623 27.00 3.34 -31.73
CA LYS A 623 27.34 1.93 -31.98
C LYS A 623 27.03 1.49 -33.44
N GLY A 624 26.47 2.38 -34.26
CA GLY A 624 26.27 2.21 -35.70
C GLY A 624 24.99 1.44 -36.07
N PHE A 625 23.96 1.49 -35.23
CA PHE A 625 22.65 0.89 -35.54
C PHE A 625 21.76 1.83 -36.37
N LYS A 626 21.09 1.27 -37.36
CA LYS A 626 19.95 1.89 -38.06
C LYS A 626 18.68 1.64 -37.26
N LEU A 627 17.93 2.70 -36.97
CA LEU A 627 16.63 2.64 -36.28
C LEU A 627 15.49 2.54 -37.30
N SER A 628 14.49 1.69 -37.01
CA SER A 628 13.30 1.51 -37.85
C SER A 628 12.07 1.09 -37.03
N THR A 629 10.92 0.97 -37.70
CA THR A 629 9.77 0.21 -37.17
C THR A 629 10.06 -1.31 -37.12
N ALA A 630 9.22 -2.06 -36.40
CA ALA A 630 9.33 -3.52 -36.29
C ALA A 630 8.98 -4.27 -37.59
N ALA A 631 8.09 -3.71 -38.41
CA ALA A 631 7.80 -4.24 -39.75
C ALA A 631 8.96 -4.00 -40.72
N GLU A 632 9.53 -2.78 -40.74
CA GLU A 632 10.69 -2.47 -41.58
C GLU A 632 11.91 -3.33 -41.23
N CYS A 633 12.15 -3.66 -39.94
CA CYS A 633 13.33 -4.42 -39.56
C CYS A 633 13.29 -5.89 -40.05
N VAL A 634 12.07 -6.45 -40.23
CA VAL A 634 11.83 -7.77 -40.86
C VAL A 634 11.50 -7.67 -42.36
N GLY A 635 11.57 -6.48 -42.95
CA GLY A 635 11.32 -6.24 -44.38
C GLY A 635 9.85 -6.23 -44.81
N ASP A 636 8.90 -6.23 -43.88
CA ASP A 636 7.46 -6.15 -44.19
C ASP A 636 7.06 -4.72 -44.58
N LYS A 637 6.60 -4.57 -45.82
CA LYS A 637 6.15 -3.30 -46.39
C LYS A 637 4.66 -3.02 -46.16
N ARG A 638 3.89 -3.95 -45.58
CA ARG A 638 2.46 -3.80 -45.25
C ARG A 638 2.19 -4.16 -43.78
N PRO A 639 2.68 -3.33 -42.82
CA PRO A 639 2.33 -3.46 -41.38
C PRO A 639 0.83 -3.30 -41.08
N HIS A 640 0.08 -2.70 -42.00
CA HIS A 640 -1.35 -2.42 -41.90
C HIS A 640 -2.10 -3.10 -43.05
N ALA A 641 -3.36 -3.45 -42.82
CA ALA A 641 -4.29 -3.93 -43.83
C ALA A 641 -5.24 -2.81 -44.24
N ASP A 642 -5.39 -2.61 -45.56
CA ASP A 642 -6.35 -1.69 -46.15
C ASP A 642 -7.69 -2.43 -46.39
N PRO A 643 -8.82 -1.92 -45.84
CA PRO A 643 -10.14 -2.50 -46.07
C PRO A 643 -10.57 -2.60 -47.53
N GLU A 644 -9.96 -1.86 -48.46
CA GLU A 644 -10.21 -1.95 -49.90
C GLU A 644 -9.29 -2.94 -50.64
N GLU A 645 -8.14 -3.32 -50.07
CA GLU A 645 -7.36 -4.46 -50.58
C GLU A 645 -8.00 -5.80 -50.17
N GLU A 646 -8.51 -5.91 -48.93
CA GLU A 646 -9.17 -7.14 -48.45
C GLU A 646 -10.42 -7.47 -49.28
N LYS A 647 -11.22 -6.47 -49.66
CA LYS A 647 -12.42 -6.63 -50.51
C LYS A 647 -12.16 -6.96 -51.97
N LYS A 648 -10.93 -6.77 -52.47
CA LYS A 648 -10.52 -7.27 -53.80
C LYS A 648 -10.15 -8.73 -53.70
N LYS A 649 -9.30 -9.07 -52.72
CA LYS A 649 -8.89 -10.46 -52.47
C LYS A 649 -10.04 -11.43 -52.21
N SER A 650 -11.12 -11.01 -51.55
CA SER A 650 -12.30 -11.90 -51.41
C SER A 650 -12.96 -12.15 -52.76
N LYS A 651 -13.16 -11.12 -53.60
CA LYS A 651 -13.74 -11.26 -54.93
C LYS A 651 -12.85 -12.06 -55.88
N ASP A 652 -11.54 -11.83 -55.86
CA ASP A 652 -10.57 -12.60 -56.65
C ASP A 652 -10.68 -14.11 -56.29
N HIS A 653 -10.97 -14.44 -55.02
CA HIS A 653 -11.12 -15.81 -54.53
C HIS A 653 -12.52 -16.41 -54.77
N ASP A 654 -13.56 -15.58 -54.86
CA ASP A 654 -14.94 -15.97 -55.24
C ASP A 654 -15.10 -16.16 -56.76
N GLU A 655 -14.24 -15.53 -57.58
CA GLU A 655 -14.29 -15.58 -59.05
C GLU A 655 -13.46 -16.73 -59.65
N ASP A 656 -12.45 -17.27 -58.93
CA ASP A 656 -11.59 -18.40 -59.37
C ASP A 656 -12.17 -19.81 -59.08
N GLU A 657 -13.30 -19.96 -58.36
CA GLU A 657 -13.95 -21.28 -58.10
C GLU A 657 -14.91 -21.76 -59.21
N ASN A 658 -14.89 -21.14 -60.40
CA ASN A 658 -15.68 -21.59 -61.56
C ASN A 658 -14.84 -21.58 -62.86
N ASP A 659 -13.94 -22.55 -63.04
CA ASP A 659 -13.84 -23.40 -64.25
C ASP A 659 -12.60 -24.34 -64.24
N GLU A 660 -12.73 -25.46 -64.97
CA GLU A 660 -11.73 -26.48 -65.38
C GLU A 660 -11.20 -27.52 -64.35
N ASP A 661 -11.25 -28.80 -64.77
CA ASP A 661 -10.94 -30.01 -64.01
C ASP A 661 -9.52 -30.60 -64.29
N ASP A 662 -9.13 -31.53 -63.41
CA ASP A 662 -8.30 -32.73 -63.65
C ASP A 662 -6.75 -32.72 -63.78
N GLU A 663 -6.20 -33.86 -63.33
CA GLU A 663 -4.89 -34.49 -63.63
C GLU A 663 -3.57 -33.71 -63.36
N TYR A 664 -3.04 -33.78 -62.11
CA TYR A 664 -1.70 -34.33 -61.75
C TYR A 664 -1.35 -34.10 -60.26
N ASN A 665 -1.01 -35.17 -59.51
CA ASN A 665 0.07 -35.27 -58.48
C ASN A 665 -0.17 -36.37 -57.40
N GLU A 666 -0.20 -37.66 -57.80
CA GLU A 666 -0.34 -38.77 -56.84
C GLU A 666 1.01 -39.20 -56.20
N ASP A 667 2.15 -38.89 -56.84
CA ASP A 667 3.47 -39.39 -56.42
C ASP A 667 4.06 -38.65 -55.21
N ALA A 668 3.76 -37.36 -55.01
CA ALA A 668 4.29 -36.60 -53.89
C ALA A 668 3.91 -37.18 -52.51
N ARG A 669 2.70 -37.77 -52.40
CA ARG A 669 2.20 -38.36 -51.14
C ARG A 669 2.94 -39.64 -50.74
N LYS A 670 3.35 -40.47 -51.69
CA LYS A 670 3.96 -41.79 -51.42
C LYS A 670 5.36 -41.69 -50.79
N LYS A 671 6.08 -40.58 -51.04
CA LYS A 671 7.44 -40.39 -50.55
C LYS A 671 7.52 -39.99 -49.07
N ILE A 672 6.61 -39.11 -48.62
CA ILE A 672 6.59 -38.60 -47.23
C ILE A 672 6.30 -39.73 -46.22
N GLN A 673 5.55 -40.76 -46.63
CA GLN A 673 5.07 -41.81 -45.72
C GLN A 673 6.09 -42.93 -45.44
N GLN A 674 7.23 -42.98 -46.16
CA GLN A 674 8.30 -43.95 -45.89
C GLN A 674 9.33 -43.44 -44.86
N ASP A 675 9.75 -42.17 -44.95
CA ASP A 675 10.80 -41.62 -44.09
C ASP A 675 10.39 -41.55 -42.60
N ALA A 676 9.09 -41.42 -42.32
CA ALA A 676 8.54 -41.36 -40.96
C ALA A 676 8.73 -42.65 -40.14
N PHE A 677 8.90 -43.81 -40.77
CA PHE A 677 8.91 -45.12 -40.07
C PHE A 677 10.28 -45.54 -39.54
N ALA A 678 11.36 -44.84 -39.92
CA ALA A 678 12.73 -45.20 -39.52
C ALA A 678 13.17 -44.61 -38.17
N ALA A 679 12.52 -43.55 -37.69
CA ALA A 679 12.99 -42.77 -36.53
C ALA A 679 12.52 -43.31 -35.16
N SER A 680 11.48 -44.12 -35.10
CA SER A 680 10.81 -44.50 -33.84
C SER A 680 11.51 -45.57 -33.00
N GLY A 681 12.64 -46.12 -33.46
CA GLY A 681 13.26 -47.31 -32.86
C GLY A 681 14.27 -47.05 -31.73
N SER A 682 14.90 -45.87 -31.65
CA SER A 682 16.08 -45.65 -30.78
C SER A 682 15.78 -45.17 -29.36
N ASP A 683 14.56 -44.71 -29.10
CA ASP A 683 14.28 -43.85 -27.94
C ASP A 683 13.63 -44.59 -26.76
N SER A 684 13.23 -45.85 -26.95
CA SER A 684 12.69 -46.71 -25.89
C SER A 684 13.77 -47.12 -24.87
N GLU A 685 14.89 -47.67 -25.34
CA GLU A 685 15.95 -48.22 -24.46
C GLU A 685 16.62 -47.16 -23.58
N LYS A 686 16.72 -45.91 -24.05
CA LYS A 686 17.27 -44.79 -23.26
C LYS A 686 16.37 -44.38 -22.09
N LYS A 687 15.05 -44.57 -22.21
CA LYS A 687 14.08 -44.07 -21.24
C LYS A 687 14.10 -44.89 -19.95
N GLU A 688 14.19 -46.22 -20.09
CA GLU A 688 14.13 -47.16 -18.97
C GLU A 688 15.36 -47.08 -18.03
N GLN A 689 16.52 -46.65 -18.53
CA GLN A 689 17.73 -46.46 -17.70
C GLN A 689 17.70 -45.18 -16.85
N LEU A 690 16.96 -44.15 -17.27
CA LEU A 690 16.90 -42.86 -16.55
C LEU A 690 15.99 -42.94 -15.31
N ASP A 691 14.83 -43.61 -15.42
CA ASP A 691 13.85 -43.70 -14.33
C ASP A 691 14.41 -44.43 -13.10
N GLN A 692 15.28 -45.43 -13.30
CA GLN A 692 15.91 -46.17 -12.19
C GLN A 692 16.88 -45.30 -11.37
N GLN A 693 17.55 -44.32 -11.98
CA GLN A 693 18.42 -43.39 -11.26
C GLN A 693 17.62 -42.33 -10.49
N GLY A 694 16.48 -41.89 -11.04
CA GLY A 694 15.62 -40.89 -10.39
C GLY A 694 15.06 -41.36 -9.04
N GLN A 695 14.68 -42.63 -8.91
CA GLN A 695 14.07 -43.16 -7.68
C GLN A 695 15.03 -43.20 -6.48
N GLN A 696 16.34 -43.41 -6.70
CA GLN A 696 17.31 -43.47 -5.60
C GLN A 696 17.60 -42.09 -4.99
N GLY A 697 17.60 -41.02 -5.78
CA GLY A 697 17.84 -39.66 -5.29
C GLY A 697 16.74 -39.12 -4.36
N LEU A 698 15.48 -39.50 -4.61
CA LEU A 698 14.31 -39.02 -3.84
C LEU A 698 14.32 -39.48 -2.38
N GLN A 699 14.75 -40.71 -2.10
CA GLN A 699 14.84 -41.22 -0.72
C GLN A 699 15.88 -40.48 0.12
N GLN A 700 16.95 -39.97 -0.50
CA GLN A 700 18.03 -39.29 0.20
C GLN A 700 17.68 -37.84 0.58
N GLN A 701 16.79 -37.17 -0.17
CA GLN A 701 16.32 -35.82 0.16
C GLN A 701 15.32 -35.78 1.33
N GLN A 702 14.44 -36.78 1.45
CA GLN A 702 13.43 -36.78 2.52
C GLN A 702 14.03 -36.88 3.93
N ALA A 703 15.18 -37.55 4.08
CA ALA A 703 15.87 -37.71 5.36
C ALA A 703 16.47 -36.41 5.93
N THR A 704 16.83 -35.42 5.09
CA THR A 704 17.51 -34.20 5.56
C THR A 704 16.56 -33.08 5.98
N SER A 705 15.33 -33.05 5.42
CA SER A 705 14.31 -32.05 5.76
C SER A 705 13.90 -32.09 7.24
N GLY A 706 13.62 -33.28 7.77
CA GLY A 706 13.14 -33.48 9.15
C GLY A 706 14.13 -33.11 10.25
N ALA A 707 15.43 -32.99 9.94
CA ALA A 707 16.46 -32.65 10.93
C ALA A 707 16.52 -31.15 11.26
N ASN A 708 16.02 -30.28 10.38
CA ASN A 708 16.13 -28.82 10.52
C ASN A 708 14.94 -28.18 11.25
N SER A 709 13.72 -28.69 11.06
CA SER A 709 12.51 -28.17 11.73
C SER A 709 12.60 -28.27 13.27
N ILE A 710 13.15 -29.38 13.77
CA ILE A 710 13.31 -29.65 15.22
C ILE A 710 14.24 -28.62 15.90
N ARG A 711 15.21 -28.05 15.16
CA ARG A 711 16.24 -27.17 15.74
C ARG A 711 15.77 -25.73 16.02
N PHE A 712 14.77 -25.22 15.28
CA PHE A 712 14.32 -23.83 15.45
C PHE A 712 13.28 -23.64 16.57
N SER A 713 12.40 -24.61 16.82
CA SER A 713 11.41 -24.52 17.91
C SER A 713 12.05 -24.37 19.30
N ALA A 714 13.24 -24.95 19.51
CA ALA A 714 14.00 -24.82 20.75
C ALA A 714 14.48 -23.38 21.04
N ALA A 715 14.78 -22.60 19.99
CA ALA A 715 15.24 -21.22 20.14
C ALA A 715 14.09 -20.28 20.55
N ALA A 716 12.92 -20.40 19.91
CA ALA A 716 11.76 -19.56 20.23
C ALA A 716 11.22 -19.81 21.65
N GLY A 717 11.12 -21.07 22.08
CA GLY A 717 10.66 -21.41 23.44
C GLY A 717 11.57 -20.87 24.54
N SER A 718 12.88 -20.75 24.28
CA SER A 718 13.87 -20.25 25.25
C SER A 718 13.68 -18.76 25.59
N ILE A 719 13.12 -17.95 24.68
CA ILE A 719 12.90 -16.51 24.92
C ILE A 719 11.61 -16.29 25.73
N LEU A 720 10.54 -17.03 25.44
CA LEU A 720 9.29 -16.96 26.23
C LEU A 720 9.48 -17.47 27.68
N ALA A 721 10.34 -18.49 27.87
CA ALA A 721 10.70 -18.97 29.20
C ALA A 721 11.35 -17.88 30.09
N ALA A 722 12.14 -16.97 29.50
CA ALA A 722 12.81 -15.89 30.24
C ALA A 722 11.81 -14.87 30.85
N CYS A 723 10.65 -14.66 30.22
CA CYS A 723 9.59 -13.83 30.78
C CYS A 723 8.78 -14.56 31.87
N GLY A 724 8.60 -15.88 31.76
CA GLY A 724 7.85 -16.67 32.74
C GLY A 724 8.55 -16.86 34.09
N PHE A 725 9.89 -16.83 34.14
CA PHE A 725 10.63 -17.09 35.38
C PHE A 725 10.54 -15.99 36.45
N LEU A 726 10.08 -14.77 36.09
CA LEU A 726 9.99 -13.63 37.01
C LEU A 726 8.69 -13.60 37.85
N THR A 727 7.71 -14.45 37.59
CA THR A 727 6.47 -14.57 38.39
C THR A 727 6.49 -15.74 39.38
N SER A 728 7.63 -16.42 39.54
CA SER A 728 7.80 -17.54 40.48
C SER A 728 8.72 -17.22 41.67
N TYR A 729 9.09 -15.95 41.86
CA TYR A 729 9.93 -15.46 42.97
C TYR A 729 9.49 -14.09 43.53
N LEU A 730 8.17 -13.86 43.55
CA LEU A 730 7.44 -12.85 44.33
C LEU A 730 6.18 -13.47 44.93
#